data_AF-A0A517N6S3-F1
#
_entry.id   AF-A0A517N6S3-F1
#
_cell.length_a   1.000
_cell.length_b   1.000
_cell.length_c   1.000
_cell.angle_alpha   90.00
_cell.angle_beta   90.00
_cell.angle_gamma   90.00
#
_symmetry.space_group_name_H-M   'P 1'
#
loop_
_entity.id
_entity.type
_entity.pdbx_description
1 polymer ?
#
loop_
_entity_poly.entity_id
_entity_poly.type
_entity_poly.pdbx_seq_one_letter_code
_entity_poly.pdbx_strand_id
1 'polypeptide(L)'
;MVGCHRWESGLVTDPSVIWPRSIGLGASMMLAISLMLGGPSLAMQNVPSGSSVPKREQLEQNQPQPGQAPLEQRSLSDAPVDEGGDGGGDGPGDTAADQRADAVRRAVDDLSKDDYAVRQQATIEMWKGRDWSREAVQDAAHNPDPEIAGRAQWILRQWRRGALPDTPPEISRLLQSGDQPAAIERLLEGGQFLAAVVAVEESAGTVDRELIQRRINIGLMSRFPIYVHMAIQSESLPHLLRLIDLVADSNETAACRFELMQIMGLPITDENLLPESAATWPPNQRLMVMAMLLVKLERYDDAIAVAKQSGDAELLLTCRMIAGRWRQIADERLAVAEAAEPGAIEYCLDWCQVMMAADRCGDDALFETAADHLMSPQIGDHPASMNVRWKYLLSHGKVDEALSVLDTISPDAAATVAMDTSRVSHAFDVLGFPLDRVDSDYGKWIDEALDAQRDAGTEQLSPQVRRLLVLMQCLLSIGREDVARIIAKRVADSDGRIGIQRQHRLAEYVLSTLTLVQNVDWMPELAIEAESRSVSADSIDIIARTMDEVDGTTVEILMDALLKMDPNQPAEPRFFAAYELLSGRIPAGFDPATDFAKIFDLVTRPRSVRTVRGMRQNLSIQANMNIAIMFSRHGEASLALACMTKLARSGDTDALFRMAEQALDSGRGNDAQILFDAVYRKFEKPVRVGGSGDVAMAAKALVGMLSIARRSGDQQRSEELLKEIRLVLCSPSSNLRHAVASYLADRDEIDLALEAYGRILPVKAFGSNDSVDLYSVSRVFALTARHTDPEAAARWFDLAILRSIESDDFRPSAFATLPMYVHRWSLEAAVRDGDVSQAQNQVERLLQFNAMDVDLAERLLPKMREASMDELADRTFSRVMDRGTEYVAEFSRDAMTCNNLAWVAAMNDRRLDDALRLSESAVRMEPDSAIFRDTLAEILFLRGDKQAALAIEQGCLLDDPGQWHLHEQIERFSK
;
A
#
# COMPACT_ATOMS: atom_id res chain seq x y z
N MET A 1 29.47 -38.67 39.73
CA MET A 1 30.58 -39.09 38.85
C MET A 1 30.07 -39.03 37.44
N VAL A 2 30.45 -38.19 36.49
CA VAL A 2 31.37 -37.04 36.27
C VAL A 2 30.69 -36.36 35.04
N GLY A 3 30.30 -35.08 34.95
CA GLY A 3 31.00 -33.83 35.22
C GLY A 3 31.60 -33.27 33.91
N CYS A 4 30.92 -32.33 33.22
CA CYS A 4 31.43 -31.32 32.23
C CYS A 4 30.28 -30.85 31.33
N HIS A 5 30.15 -29.61 30.83
CA HIS A 5 30.53 -28.26 31.24
C HIS A 5 29.69 -27.33 30.33
N ARG A 6 29.25 -26.19 30.87
CA ARG A 6 28.53 -25.09 30.17
C ARG A 6 29.19 -24.73 28.82
N TRP A 7 28.37 -24.59 27.79
CA TRP A 7 28.57 -23.63 26.69
C TRP A 7 27.27 -22.82 26.55
N GLU A 8 27.39 -21.53 26.81
CA GLU A 8 26.40 -20.49 26.53
C GLU A 8 26.47 -20.09 25.05
N SER A 9 25.39 -19.47 24.56
CA SER A 9 25.17 -18.88 23.23
C SER A 9 24.75 -19.83 22.10
N GLY A 10 23.53 -19.60 21.63
CA GLY A 10 22.87 -20.32 20.56
C GLY A 10 21.37 -20.15 20.69
N LEU A 11 20.86 -18.96 20.32
CA LEU A 11 19.45 -18.69 20.06
C LEU A 11 19.00 -19.64 18.95
N VAL A 12 18.58 -20.84 19.36
CA VAL A 12 17.69 -21.68 18.58
C VAL A 12 16.37 -20.93 18.55
N THR A 13 15.99 -20.43 17.38
CA THR A 13 14.64 -19.94 17.10
C THR A 13 13.68 -21.03 17.54
N ASP A 14 13.02 -20.79 18.65
CA ASP A 14 11.98 -21.64 19.16
C ASP A 14 10.77 -21.52 18.21
N PRO A 15 10.34 -22.60 17.53
CA PRO A 15 9.11 -22.58 16.74
C PRO A 15 7.85 -22.52 17.63
N SER A 16 7.99 -22.44 18.96
CA SER A 16 6.89 -22.55 19.93
C SER A 16 6.28 -21.23 20.43
N VAL A 17 6.52 -20.10 19.76
CA VAL A 17 5.57 -18.96 19.86
C VAL A 17 4.61 -19.00 18.68
N ILE A 18 3.88 -20.11 18.58
CA ILE A 18 2.57 -20.11 17.96
C ILE A 18 1.72 -19.29 18.91
N TRP A 19 1.46 -18.03 18.55
CA TRP A 19 0.46 -17.21 19.21
C TRP A 19 -0.78 -18.09 19.42
N PRO A 20 -1.36 -18.17 20.63
CA PRO A 20 -2.73 -18.61 20.77
C PRO A 20 -3.53 -17.93 19.67
N ARG A 21 -4.43 -18.66 19.01
CA ARG A 21 -5.53 -18.04 18.29
C ARG A 21 -6.40 -17.30 19.33
N SER A 22 -5.88 -16.21 19.92
CA SER A 22 -6.65 -15.23 20.66
C SER A 22 -7.63 -14.64 19.66
N ILE A 23 -8.86 -15.18 19.69
CA ILE A 23 -10.07 -14.74 18.99
C ILE A 23 -9.75 -13.83 17.80
N GLY A 24 -9.18 -14.40 16.74
CA GLY A 24 -9.02 -13.76 15.42
C GLY A 24 -8.34 -12.39 15.32
N LEU A 25 -7.91 -11.69 16.37
CA LEU A 25 -7.69 -10.24 16.27
C LEU A 25 -6.42 -9.86 15.49
N GLY A 26 -5.36 -10.67 15.49
CA GLY A 26 -4.12 -10.34 14.77
C GLY A 26 -4.20 -10.48 13.24
N ALA A 27 -4.75 -11.59 12.75
CA ALA A 27 -5.01 -11.81 11.33
C ALA A 27 -6.24 -11.01 10.85
N SER A 28 -7.27 -10.88 11.70
CA SER A 28 -8.42 -10.01 11.44
C SER A 28 -8.04 -8.53 11.52
N MET A 29 -6.98 -8.11 12.22
CA MET A 29 -6.45 -6.74 12.15
C MET A 29 -5.98 -6.43 10.73
N MET A 30 -5.16 -7.31 10.15
CA MET A 30 -4.64 -7.12 8.79
C MET A 30 -5.75 -7.19 7.75
N LEU A 31 -6.71 -8.10 7.92
CA LEU A 31 -7.87 -8.22 7.05
C LEU A 31 -8.81 -7.01 7.21
N ALA A 32 -9.15 -6.60 8.43
CA ALA A 32 -10.04 -5.47 8.72
C ALA A 32 -9.46 -4.15 8.19
N ILE A 33 -8.19 -3.85 8.46
CA ILE A 33 -7.51 -2.65 7.94
C ILE A 33 -7.39 -2.70 6.40
N SER A 34 -7.36 -3.89 5.80
CA SER A 34 -7.39 -4.07 4.33
C SER A 34 -8.78 -3.94 3.72
N LEU A 35 -9.82 -4.33 4.46
CA LEU A 35 -11.23 -4.20 4.08
C LEU A 35 -11.78 -2.78 4.25
N MET A 36 -11.06 -1.87 4.93
CA MET A 36 -11.46 -0.47 5.10
C MET A 36 -11.42 0.37 3.82
N LEU A 37 -10.62 -0.06 2.83
CA LEU A 37 -10.77 0.47 1.47
C LEU A 37 -12.12 0.00 0.93
N GLY A 38 -12.88 0.91 0.34
CA GLY A 38 -13.99 0.61 -0.52
C GLY A 38 -13.49 -0.38 -1.57
N GLY A 39 -13.82 -1.66 -1.38
CA GLY A 39 -13.62 -2.62 -2.45
C GLY A 39 -14.38 -2.11 -3.69
N PRO A 40 -14.07 -2.57 -4.91
CA PRO A 40 -14.89 -2.27 -6.07
C PRO A 40 -16.29 -2.84 -5.80
N SER A 41 -17.14 -2.01 -5.21
CA SER A 41 -18.55 -2.28 -5.06
C SER A 41 -19.09 -2.30 -6.48
N LEU A 42 -19.93 -3.29 -6.79
CA LEU A 42 -20.72 -3.28 -8.02
C LEU A 42 -21.57 -1.99 -8.14
N ALA A 43 -21.77 -1.27 -7.02
CA ALA A 43 -22.35 0.07 -7.00
C ALA A 43 -21.40 1.21 -7.45
N MET A 44 -20.09 1.09 -7.24
CA MET A 44 -19.10 2.11 -7.63
C MET A 44 -18.79 2.13 -9.14
N GLN A 45 -19.10 1.05 -9.87
CA GLN A 45 -19.04 1.06 -11.34
C GLN A 45 -20.18 1.85 -12.00
N ASN A 46 -21.16 2.36 -11.24
CA ASN A 46 -22.38 3.00 -11.75
C ASN A 46 -22.53 4.49 -11.39
N VAL A 47 -21.45 5.18 -10.99
CA VAL A 47 -21.44 6.64 -10.86
C VAL A 47 -20.76 7.24 -12.10
N PRO A 48 -21.40 8.12 -12.89
CA PRO A 48 -20.67 8.95 -13.82
C PRO A 48 -19.73 9.83 -13.01
N SER A 49 -18.42 9.66 -13.17
CA SER A 49 -17.41 10.60 -12.69
C SER A 49 -17.65 11.95 -13.38
N GLY A 50 -18.51 12.75 -12.76
CA GLY A 50 -19.00 14.03 -13.26
C GLY A 50 -18.75 15.13 -12.25
N SER A 51 -17.52 15.28 -11.76
CA SER A 51 -17.06 16.54 -11.18
C SER A 51 -16.41 17.36 -12.30
N SER A 52 -17.25 17.94 -13.17
CA SER A 52 -16.81 19.08 -13.96
C SER A 52 -16.58 20.24 -12.99
N VAL A 53 -15.31 20.49 -12.64
CA VAL A 53 -14.89 21.78 -12.11
C VAL A 53 -15.42 22.83 -13.09
N PRO A 54 -16.29 23.78 -12.68
CA PRO A 54 -16.68 24.85 -13.58
C PRO A 54 -15.44 25.68 -13.87
N LYS A 55 -14.96 25.62 -15.12
CA LYS A 55 -14.01 26.60 -15.66
C LYS A 55 -14.59 27.98 -15.35
N ARG A 56 -13.89 28.77 -14.56
CA ARG A 56 -14.09 30.22 -14.47
C ARG A 56 -13.95 30.79 -15.89
N GLU A 57 -15.07 30.99 -16.57
CA GLU A 57 -15.15 31.81 -17.78
C GLU A 57 -14.95 33.27 -17.36
N GLN A 58 -13.70 33.75 -17.46
CA GLN A 58 -13.45 35.18 -17.54
C GLN A 58 -13.85 35.66 -18.93
N LEU A 59 -15.09 36.15 -19.02
CA LEU A 59 -15.54 37.03 -20.08
C LEU A 59 -14.93 38.42 -19.85
N GLU A 60 -13.85 38.75 -20.56
CA GLU A 60 -13.47 40.15 -20.76
C GLU A 60 -13.41 40.49 -22.25
N GLN A 61 -14.12 41.56 -22.56
CA GLN A 61 -14.41 42.07 -23.88
C GLN A 61 -13.19 42.81 -24.45
N ASN A 62 -12.82 42.45 -25.68
CA ASN A 62 -11.98 43.27 -26.55
C ASN A 62 -12.72 44.53 -27.00
N GLN A 63 -12.10 45.72 -26.83
CA GLN A 63 -11.99 46.81 -27.84
C GLN A 63 -11.12 48.00 -27.32
N PRO A 64 -10.56 48.89 -28.19
CA PRO A 64 -9.11 49.17 -28.20
C PRO A 64 -8.67 50.66 -28.14
N GLN A 65 -7.33 50.84 -28.09
CA GLN A 65 -6.48 51.99 -28.51
C GLN A 65 -6.03 53.02 -27.43
N PRO A 66 -5.01 53.90 -27.70
CA PRO A 66 -3.60 53.64 -28.06
C PRO A 66 -2.61 54.56 -27.28
N GLY A 67 -1.29 54.30 -27.29
CA GLY A 67 -0.35 55.30 -26.74
C GLY A 67 1.14 54.94 -26.66
N GLN A 68 1.83 55.10 -27.80
CA GLN A 68 3.19 55.65 -27.99
C GLN A 68 4.38 55.27 -27.06
N ALA A 69 5.44 54.80 -27.74
CA ALA A 69 6.85 54.62 -27.34
C ALA A 69 7.56 55.95 -26.93
N PRO A 70 8.88 56.03 -26.60
CA PRO A 70 9.95 55.03 -26.71
C PRO A 70 11.02 54.98 -25.58
N LEU A 71 11.94 54.01 -25.78
CA LEU A 71 13.23 53.77 -25.12
C LEU A 71 14.16 54.99 -25.03
N GLU A 72 14.88 55.14 -23.91
CA GLU A 72 16.19 55.81 -23.86
C GLU A 72 17.14 55.14 -22.85
N GLN A 73 18.38 54.95 -23.31
CA GLN A 73 19.59 54.54 -22.57
C GLN A 73 20.23 55.75 -21.86
N ARG A 74 20.91 55.52 -20.72
CA ARG A 74 22.15 56.21 -20.23
C ARG A 74 22.50 55.65 -18.83
N SER A 75 23.63 54.95 -18.65
CA SER A 75 25.02 55.41 -18.40
C SER A 75 25.28 55.98 -17.00
N LEU A 76 26.50 55.70 -16.48
CA LEU A 76 27.23 56.19 -15.28
C LEU A 76 27.37 55.07 -14.23
N SER A 77 28.53 54.47 -13.91
CA SER A 77 29.90 54.94 -13.60
C SER A 77 30.02 55.86 -12.37
N ASP A 78 30.62 55.35 -11.29
CA ASP A 78 31.54 55.99 -10.31
C ASP A 78 31.73 55.01 -9.12
N ALA A 79 32.87 54.34 -8.90
CA ALA A 79 34.19 54.77 -8.37
C ALA A 79 34.44 54.06 -7.00
N PRO A 80 35.67 53.90 -6.45
CA PRO A 80 36.94 54.51 -6.85
C PRO A 80 38.14 53.54 -7.02
N VAL A 81 39.21 54.15 -7.52
CA VAL A 81 40.58 53.66 -7.72
C VAL A 81 41.33 53.59 -6.38
N ASP A 82 42.14 52.55 -6.20
CA ASP A 82 43.36 52.63 -5.38
C ASP A 82 44.53 52.02 -6.18
N GLU A 83 45.63 52.76 -6.21
CA GLU A 83 46.84 52.50 -6.99
C GLU A 83 47.78 51.57 -6.20
N GLY A 84 48.40 50.58 -6.88
CA GLY A 84 49.59 49.95 -6.34
C GLY A 84 49.99 48.64 -7.00
N GLY A 85 51.11 48.67 -7.74
CA GLY A 85 52.02 47.52 -7.82
C GLY A 85 52.04 46.78 -9.15
N ASP A 86 52.81 47.32 -10.08
CA ASP A 86 53.47 46.55 -11.14
C ASP A 86 54.32 45.42 -10.52
N GLY A 87 54.08 44.19 -10.95
CA GLY A 87 54.66 42.99 -10.34
C GLY A 87 54.34 41.76 -11.17
N GLY A 88 55.02 41.63 -12.32
CA GLY A 88 54.98 40.43 -13.15
C GLY A 88 55.28 39.17 -12.34
N GLY A 89 54.38 38.19 -12.47
CA GLY A 89 54.54 36.85 -11.97
C GLY A 89 53.88 35.88 -12.94
N ASP A 90 54.63 35.49 -13.97
CA ASP A 90 54.33 34.33 -14.82
C ASP A 90 54.19 33.09 -13.93
N GLY A 91 52.95 32.71 -13.66
CA GLY A 91 52.60 31.44 -13.05
C GLY A 91 52.36 30.37 -14.13
N PRO A 92 52.69 29.09 -13.90
CA PRO A 92 52.56 27.99 -14.88
C PRO A 92 51.10 27.61 -15.25
N GLY A 93 50.10 28.44 -14.90
CA GLY A 93 48.69 28.24 -15.21
C GLY A 93 48.27 28.76 -16.60
N ASP A 94 48.82 29.87 -17.07
CA ASP A 94 48.41 30.50 -18.34
C ASP A 94 48.91 29.74 -19.58
N THR A 95 50.09 29.13 -19.51
CA THR A 95 50.69 28.41 -20.65
C THR A 95 49.96 27.12 -21.02
N ALA A 96 49.34 26.43 -20.06
CA ALA A 96 48.59 25.20 -20.31
C ALA A 96 47.19 25.46 -20.92
N ALA A 97 46.57 26.58 -20.55
CA ALA A 97 45.28 27.02 -21.10
C ALA A 97 45.43 27.51 -22.56
N ASP A 98 46.46 28.33 -22.83
CA ASP A 98 46.78 28.80 -24.19
C ASP A 98 47.18 27.66 -25.13
N GLN A 99 47.98 26.70 -24.65
CA GLN A 99 48.34 25.52 -25.44
C GLN A 99 47.12 24.66 -25.79
N ARG A 100 46.12 24.57 -24.90
CA ARG A 100 44.85 23.87 -25.18
C ARG A 100 44.00 24.64 -26.20
N ALA A 101 43.87 25.96 -26.06
CA ALA A 101 43.13 26.79 -27.00
C ALA A 101 43.72 26.72 -28.43
N ASP A 102 45.05 26.69 -28.54
CA ASP A 102 45.73 26.52 -29.82
C ASP A 102 45.59 25.11 -30.41
N ALA A 103 45.56 24.07 -29.58
CA ALA A 103 45.29 22.70 -30.02
C ALA A 103 43.86 22.55 -30.55
N VAL A 104 42.89 23.17 -29.88
CA VAL A 104 41.48 23.21 -30.31
C VAL A 104 41.32 23.91 -31.66
N ARG A 105 41.93 25.09 -31.83
CA ARG A 105 41.90 25.84 -33.10
C ARG A 105 42.50 25.03 -34.24
N ARG A 106 43.66 24.40 -34.04
CA ARG A 106 44.28 23.53 -35.04
C ARG A 106 43.40 22.34 -35.40
N ALA A 107 42.75 21.72 -34.42
CA ALA A 107 41.86 20.58 -34.67
C ALA A 107 40.65 20.97 -35.54
N VAL A 108 40.09 22.18 -35.34
CA VAL A 108 39.00 22.71 -36.17
C VAL A 108 39.48 23.02 -37.60
N ASP A 109 40.64 23.67 -37.75
CA ASP A 109 41.23 23.97 -39.07
C ASP A 109 41.58 22.69 -39.85
N ASP A 110 42.01 21.65 -39.14
CA ASP A 110 42.33 20.36 -39.73
C ASP A 110 41.07 19.61 -40.23
N LEU A 111 39.85 20.03 -39.85
CA LEU A 111 38.59 19.45 -40.37
C LEU A 111 38.32 19.77 -41.85
N SER A 112 38.93 20.81 -42.43
CA SER A 112 38.77 21.17 -43.86
C SER A 112 40.04 21.06 -44.69
N LYS A 113 41.16 20.58 -44.12
CA LYS A 113 42.41 20.43 -44.88
C LYS A 113 42.27 19.56 -46.11
N ASP A 114 43.03 19.86 -47.16
CA ASP A 114 42.95 19.16 -48.45
C ASP A 114 43.15 17.63 -48.35
N ASP A 115 43.98 17.18 -47.40
CA ASP A 115 44.25 15.76 -47.15
C ASP A 115 43.13 15.07 -46.34
N TYR A 116 42.49 14.07 -46.94
CA TYR A 116 41.43 13.28 -46.30
C TYR A 116 41.89 12.59 -45.01
N ALA A 117 43.13 12.09 -44.96
CA ALA A 117 43.65 11.39 -43.79
C ALA A 117 43.74 12.34 -42.59
N VAL A 118 44.14 13.59 -42.82
CA VAL A 118 44.22 14.65 -41.81
C VAL A 118 42.82 15.03 -41.32
N ARG A 119 41.85 15.22 -42.22
CA ARG A 119 40.44 15.51 -41.82
C ARG A 119 39.85 14.36 -41.00
N GLN A 120 40.09 13.13 -41.40
CA GLN A 120 39.57 11.94 -40.72
C GLN A 120 40.20 11.79 -39.33
N GLN A 121 41.50 12.01 -39.21
CA GLN A 121 42.20 11.98 -37.93
C GLN A 121 41.68 13.06 -36.99
N ALA A 122 41.56 14.31 -37.46
CA ALA A 122 40.98 15.42 -36.70
C ALA A 122 39.54 15.11 -36.26
N THR A 123 38.72 14.53 -37.14
CA THR A 123 37.34 14.11 -36.81
C THR A 123 37.32 13.09 -35.67
N ILE A 124 38.20 12.08 -35.71
CA ILE A 124 38.27 11.02 -34.70
C ILE A 124 38.86 11.55 -33.38
N GLU A 125 39.88 12.40 -33.43
CA GLU A 125 40.49 13.01 -32.24
C GLU A 125 39.53 13.92 -31.51
N MET A 126 38.79 14.77 -32.24
CA MET A 126 37.73 15.59 -31.66
C MET A 126 36.59 14.71 -31.12
N TRP A 127 36.15 13.68 -31.85
CA TRP A 127 35.11 12.75 -31.36
C TRP A 127 35.52 12.02 -30.06
N LYS A 128 36.78 11.57 -29.96
CA LYS A 128 37.35 10.98 -28.74
C LYS A 128 37.49 11.99 -27.61
N GLY A 129 37.82 13.22 -27.96
CA GLY A 129 38.17 14.31 -27.07
C GLY A 129 37.02 15.18 -26.61
N ARG A 130 35.83 14.61 -26.35
CA ARG A 130 34.61 15.38 -26.05
C ARG A 130 34.85 16.49 -25.04
N ASP A 131 35.45 16.19 -23.89
CA ASP A 131 35.57 17.13 -22.78
C ASP A 131 36.35 18.40 -23.15
N TRP A 132 37.33 18.32 -24.05
CA TRP A 132 38.12 19.47 -24.48
C TRP A 132 37.66 20.08 -25.81
N SER A 133 36.97 19.32 -26.66
CA SER A 133 36.59 19.78 -28.01
C SER A 133 35.12 20.16 -28.16
N ARG A 134 34.28 19.94 -27.13
CA ARG A 134 32.82 20.09 -27.21
C ARG A 134 32.36 21.44 -27.77
N GLU A 135 32.80 22.54 -27.17
CA GLU A 135 32.42 23.90 -27.55
C GLU A 135 32.83 24.21 -28.99
N ALA A 136 34.08 23.90 -29.33
CA ALA A 136 34.60 24.07 -30.67
C ALA A 136 33.86 23.25 -31.73
N VAL A 137 33.40 22.04 -31.41
CA VAL A 137 32.57 21.22 -32.31
C VAL A 137 31.17 21.82 -32.48
N GLN A 138 30.58 22.40 -31.43
CA GLN A 138 29.28 23.06 -31.52
C GLN A 138 29.34 24.32 -32.40
N ASP A 139 30.41 25.11 -32.27
CA ASP A 139 30.68 26.28 -33.13
C ASP A 139 30.96 25.85 -34.58
N ALA A 140 31.81 24.84 -34.77
CA ALA A 140 32.16 24.30 -36.08
C ALA A 140 30.95 23.74 -36.85
N ALA A 141 29.91 23.26 -36.16
CA ALA A 141 28.69 22.76 -36.80
C ALA A 141 27.88 23.85 -37.53
N HIS A 142 28.12 25.12 -37.22
CA HIS A 142 27.52 26.30 -37.86
C HIS A 142 28.50 27.02 -38.81
N ASN A 143 29.66 26.41 -39.08
CA ASN A 143 30.69 27.00 -39.93
C ASN A 143 30.18 27.17 -41.38
N PRO A 144 30.51 28.28 -42.08
CA PRO A 144 30.16 28.46 -43.49
C PRO A 144 30.77 27.43 -44.44
N ASP A 145 31.86 26.76 -44.06
CA ASP A 145 32.42 25.63 -44.82
C ASP A 145 31.58 24.35 -44.62
N PRO A 146 30.95 23.80 -45.69
CA PRO A 146 30.15 22.60 -45.60
C PRO A 146 30.90 21.35 -45.11
N GLU A 147 32.22 21.24 -45.35
CA GLU A 147 33.01 20.08 -44.90
C GLU A 147 33.23 20.16 -43.37
N ILE A 148 33.60 21.33 -42.85
CA ILE A 148 33.73 21.58 -41.40
C ILE A 148 32.39 21.33 -40.72
N ALA A 149 31.33 21.97 -41.21
CA ALA A 149 29.99 21.84 -40.68
C ALA A 149 29.50 20.38 -40.74
N GLY A 150 29.72 19.68 -41.86
CA GLY A 150 29.30 18.29 -42.05
C GLY A 150 29.97 17.31 -41.08
N ARG A 151 31.29 17.46 -40.85
CA ARG A 151 32.05 16.63 -39.90
C ARG A 151 31.71 16.95 -38.47
N ALA A 152 31.62 18.23 -38.11
CA ALA A 152 31.18 18.65 -36.78
C ALA A 152 29.75 18.13 -36.48
N GLN A 153 28.83 18.23 -37.44
CA GLN A 153 27.48 17.64 -37.32
C GLN A 153 27.49 16.12 -37.24
N TRP A 154 28.46 15.44 -37.88
CA TRP A 154 28.65 14.00 -37.70
C TRP A 154 29.09 13.67 -36.27
N ILE A 155 30.07 14.39 -35.72
CA ILE A 155 30.54 14.23 -34.34
C ILE A 155 29.39 14.46 -33.35
N LEU A 156 28.65 15.57 -33.48
CA LEU A 156 27.48 15.86 -32.65
C LEU A 156 26.43 14.76 -32.73
N ARG A 157 26.18 14.20 -33.92
CA ARG A 157 25.24 13.08 -34.08
C ARG A 157 25.72 11.81 -33.37
N GLN A 158 27.03 11.53 -33.33
CA GLN A 158 27.57 10.40 -32.59
C GLN A 158 27.39 10.58 -31.08
N TRP A 159 27.79 11.73 -30.55
CA TRP A 159 27.62 12.01 -29.11
C TRP A 159 26.15 12.03 -28.69
N ARG A 160 25.25 12.63 -29.47
CA ARG A 160 23.78 12.60 -29.21
C ARG A 160 23.19 11.19 -29.19
N ARG A 161 23.83 10.21 -29.86
CA ARG A 161 23.42 8.80 -29.82
C ARG A 161 24.13 8.01 -28.72
N GLY A 162 25.03 8.64 -27.96
CA GLY A 162 25.89 7.97 -26.99
C GLY A 162 26.93 7.04 -27.63
N ALA A 163 27.22 7.20 -28.92
CA ALA A 163 28.26 6.43 -29.59
C ALA A 163 29.64 7.01 -29.24
N LEU A 164 30.26 6.45 -28.20
CA LEU A 164 31.60 6.79 -27.72
C LEU A 164 32.65 5.83 -28.31
N PRO A 165 33.94 6.21 -28.29
CA PRO A 165 35.03 5.36 -28.79
C PRO A 165 35.08 3.98 -28.11
N ASP A 166 34.74 3.93 -26.83
CA ASP A 166 34.78 2.71 -26.01
C ASP A 166 33.43 1.96 -25.99
N THR A 167 32.41 2.44 -26.72
CA THR A 167 31.13 1.76 -26.83
C THR A 167 31.31 0.41 -27.54
N PRO A 168 30.85 -0.72 -26.97
CA PRO A 168 30.99 -2.03 -27.57
C PRO A 168 30.50 -2.08 -29.03
N PRO A 169 31.18 -2.79 -29.95
CA PRO A 169 30.83 -2.79 -31.37
C PRO A 169 29.39 -3.23 -31.67
N GLU A 170 28.85 -4.15 -30.87
CA GLU A 170 27.46 -4.62 -30.97
C GLU A 170 26.47 -3.50 -30.65
N ILE A 171 26.71 -2.76 -29.55
CA ILE A 171 25.90 -1.61 -29.15
C ILE A 171 26.06 -0.50 -30.19
N SER A 172 27.27 -0.18 -30.64
CA SER A 172 27.52 0.85 -31.66
C SER A 172 26.74 0.59 -32.96
N ARG A 173 26.71 -0.66 -33.45
CA ARG A 173 25.88 -1.05 -34.62
C ARG A 173 24.39 -0.87 -34.37
N LEU A 174 23.92 -1.20 -33.16
CA LEU A 174 22.52 -1.00 -32.78
C LEU A 174 22.16 0.50 -32.74
N LEU A 175 23.02 1.36 -32.19
CA LEU A 175 22.82 2.82 -32.14
C LEU A 175 22.83 3.46 -33.55
N GLN A 176 23.54 2.87 -34.52
CA GLN A 176 23.51 3.32 -35.92
C GLN A 176 22.17 3.05 -36.60
N SER A 177 21.49 1.96 -36.23
CA SER A 177 20.25 1.48 -36.87
C SER A 177 18.94 2.05 -36.31
N GLY A 178 18.96 2.68 -35.13
CA GLY A 178 17.76 3.18 -34.45
C GLY A 178 17.64 4.71 -34.45
N ASP A 179 16.42 5.22 -34.26
CA ASP A 179 16.20 6.64 -33.94
C ASP A 179 16.79 6.99 -32.57
N GLN A 180 17.17 8.26 -32.38
CA GLN A 180 17.86 8.76 -31.17
C GLN A 180 17.16 8.36 -29.85
N PRO A 181 15.83 8.48 -29.69
CA PRO A 181 15.18 8.11 -28.42
C PRO A 181 15.22 6.60 -28.13
N ALA A 182 15.21 5.76 -29.16
CA ALA A 182 15.28 4.29 -29.01
C ALA A 182 16.70 3.80 -28.76
N ALA A 183 17.71 4.60 -29.13
CA ALA A 183 19.12 4.31 -28.87
C ALA A 183 19.44 4.32 -27.36
N ILE A 184 18.80 5.19 -26.58
CA ILE A 184 19.03 5.33 -25.14
C ILE A 184 18.57 4.10 -24.34
N GLU A 185 17.42 3.51 -24.66
CA GLU A 185 16.97 2.28 -24.00
C GLU A 185 18.02 1.17 -24.14
N ARG A 186 18.64 1.05 -25.32
CA ARG A 186 19.70 0.08 -25.58
C ARG A 186 20.99 0.37 -24.80
N LEU A 187 21.31 1.65 -24.57
CA LEU A 187 22.44 2.03 -23.72
C LEU A 187 22.20 1.61 -22.28
N LEU A 188 21.00 1.84 -21.75
CA LEU A 188 20.63 1.43 -20.39
C LEU A 188 20.61 -0.10 -20.25
N GLU A 189 20.00 -0.80 -21.22
CA GLU A 189 20.01 -2.27 -21.27
C GLU A 189 21.41 -2.87 -21.41
N GLY A 190 22.36 -2.11 -21.95
CA GLY A 190 23.78 -2.49 -22.06
C GLY A 190 24.66 -1.97 -20.91
N GLY A 191 24.09 -1.32 -19.88
CA GLY A 191 24.83 -0.76 -18.75
C GLY A 191 25.77 0.39 -19.11
N GLN A 192 25.58 1.01 -20.28
CA GLN A 192 26.43 2.07 -20.82
C GLN A 192 25.98 3.45 -20.29
N PHE A 193 26.01 3.65 -18.97
CA PHE A 193 25.47 4.87 -18.35
C PHE A 193 26.24 6.13 -18.73
N LEU A 194 27.56 6.07 -18.90
CA LEU A 194 28.36 7.22 -19.38
C LEU A 194 27.91 7.67 -20.78
N ALA A 195 27.71 6.72 -21.69
CA ALA A 195 27.18 7.01 -23.02
C ALA A 195 25.77 7.62 -22.97
N ALA A 196 24.92 7.14 -22.06
CA ALA A 196 23.60 7.71 -21.83
C ALA A 196 23.68 9.15 -21.29
N VAL A 197 24.58 9.43 -20.34
CA VAL A 197 24.86 10.79 -19.83
C VAL A 197 25.27 11.71 -20.98
N VAL A 198 26.22 11.29 -21.81
CA VAL A 198 26.67 12.10 -22.96
C VAL A 198 25.51 12.36 -23.93
N ALA A 199 24.71 11.34 -24.25
CA ALA A 199 23.55 11.49 -25.12
C ALA A 199 22.53 12.50 -24.58
N VAL A 200 22.27 12.45 -23.28
CA VAL A 200 21.38 13.35 -22.52
C VAL A 200 21.91 14.79 -22.55
N GLU A 201 23.18 15.01 -22.23
CA GLU A 201 23.82 16.34 -22.23
C GLU A 201 23.88 16.97 -23.63
N GLU A 202 24.17 16.19 -24.68
CA GLU A 202 24.20 16.71 -26.07
C GLU A 202 22.82 16.92 -26.70
N SER A 203 21.78 16.37 -26.06
CA SER A 203 20.40 16.62 -26.44
C SER A 203 19.80 17.81 -25.69
N ALA A 204 20.57 18.50 -24.84
CA ALA A 204 20.11 19.74 -24.21
C ALA A 204 19.69 20.77 -25.26
N GLY A 205 18.51 21.38 -25.09
CA GLY A 205 17.96 22.39 -26.01
C GLY A 205 17.37 21.84 -27.32
N THR A 206 17.23 20.52 -27.48
CA THR A 206 16.56 19.91 -28.65
C THR A 206 15.13 19.45 -28.33
N VAL A 207 14.31 19.27 -29.36
CA VAL A 207 12.93 18.74 -29.21
C VAL A 207 12.93 17.30 -28.67
N ASP A 208 14.00 16.53 -28.92
CA ASP A 208 14.12 15.15 -28.46
C ASP A 208 14.43 15.03 -26.96
N ARG A 209 14.87 16.12 -26.31
CA ARG A 209 15.28 16.14 -24.89
C ARG A 209 14.22 15.57 -23.96
N GLU A 210 12.99 16.05 -24.07
CA GLU A 210 11.88 15.64 -23.19
C GLU A 210 11.50 14.17 -23.42
N LEU A 211 11.53 13.73 -24.68
CA LEU A 211 11.23 12.34 -25.03
C LEU A 211 12.30 11.37 -24.48
N ILE A 212 13.57 11.78 -24.57
CA ILE A 212 14.72 11.06 -23.99
C ILE A 212 14.56 10.94 -22.48
N GLN A 213 14.32 12.06 -21.80
CA GLN A 213 14.10 12.12 -20.36
C GLN A 213 12.96 11.19 -19.94
N ARG A 214 11.81 11.27 -20.60
CA ARG A 214 10.65 10.43 -20.31
C ARG A 214 10.95 8.94 -20.46
N ARG A 215 11.67 8.54 -21.51
CA ARG A 215 12.05 7.12 -21.73
C ARG A 215 13.01 6.63 -20.64
N ILE A 216 13.99 7.44 -20.26
CA ILE A 216 14.90 7.10 -19.16
C ILE A 216 14.12 6.93 -17.86
N ASN A 217 13.22 7.84 -17.53
CA ASN A 217 12.40 7.75 -16.32
C ASN A 217 11.49 6.51 -16.33
N ILE A 218 10.86 6.16 -17.46
CA ILE A 218 10.12 4.89 -17.59
C ILE A 218 11.03 3.69 -17.34
N GLY A 219 12.24 3.69 -17.90
CA GLY A 219 13.25 2.67 -17.67
C GLY A 219 13.66 2.57 -16.21
N LEU A 220 13.93 3.71 -15.55
CA LEU A 220 14.28 3.77 -14.13
C LEU A 220 13.14 3.25 -13.25
N MET A 221 11.89 3.60 -13.54
CA MET A 221 10.73 3.11 -12.78
C MET A 221 10.52 1.59 -12.91
N SER A 222 10.84 1.03 -14.08
CA SER A 222 10.55 -0.38 -14.37
C SER A 222 11.73 -1.32 -14.15
N ARG A 223 12.98 -0.87 -14.26
CA ARG A 223 14.17 -1.76 -14.30
C ARG A 223 15.32 -1.32 -13.38
N PHE A 224 15.07 -0.42 -12.42
CA PHE A 224 16.12 0.09 -11.54
C PHE A 224 17.04 -0.96 -10.91
N PRO A 225 16.55 -2.08 -10.36
CA PRO A 225 17.43 -3.06 -9.72
C PRO A 225 18.49 -3.63 -10.67
N ILE A 226 18.10 -3.80 -11.94
CA ILE A 226 19.00 -4.29 -12.99
C ILE A 226 20.07 -3.24 -13.28
N TYR A 227 19.69 -1.96 -13.37
CA TYR A 227 20.67 -0.90 -13.61
C TYR A 227 21.65 -0.73 -12.45
N VAL A 228 21.19 -0.86 -11.20
CA VAL A 228 22.06 -0.89 -10.02
C VAL A 228 23.05 -2.04 -10.12
N HIS A 229 22.58 -3.25 -10.42
CA HIS A 229 23.43 -4.42 -10.55
C HIS A 229 24.51 -4.25 -11.63
N MET A 230 24.11 -3.80 -12.82
CA MET A 230 25.04 -3.52 -13.92
C MET A 230 26.02 -2.41 -13.56
N ALA A 231 25.58 -1.38 -12.85
CA ALA A 231 26.43 -0.27 -12.42
C ALA A 231 27.47 -0.71 -11.38
N ILE A 232 27.11 -1.65 -10.49
CA ILE A 232 28.06 -2.27 -9.55
C ILE A 232 29.12 -3.07 -10.32
N GLN A 233 28.68 -3.95 -11.23
CA GLN A 233 29.59 -4.82 -12.00
C GLN A 233 30.58 -4.06 -12.89
N SER A 234 30.15 -2.92 -13.43
CA SER A 234 30.94 -2.08 -14.33
C SER A 234 31.58 -0.87 -13.65
N GLU A 235 31.51 -0.79 -12.31
CA GLU A 235 32.01 0.34 -11.50
C GLU A 235 31.49 1.72 -11.98
N SER A 236 30.29 1.75 -12.58
CA SER A 236 29.70 2.92 -13.23
C SER A 236 28.57 3.56 -12.42
N LEU A 237 28.47 3.26 -11.13
CA LEU A 237 27.50 3.86 -10.21
C LEU A 237 27.53 5.41 -10.21
N PRO A 238 28.69 6.10 -10.28
CA PRO A 238 28.71 7.55 -10.43
C PRO A 238 28.05 8.05 -11.73
N HIS A 239 28.14 7.28 -12.82
CA HIS A 239 27.48 7.63 -14.08
C HIS A 239 25.97 7.39 -14.02
N LEU A 240 25.51 6.35 -13.33
CA LEU A 240 24.08 6.15 -13.06
C LEU A 240 23.52 7.30 -12.21
N LEU A 241 24.24 7.72 -11.15
CA LEU A 241 23.86 8.88 -10.35
C LEU A 241 23.78 10.15 -11.20
N ARG A 242 24.82 10.42 -12.02
CA ARG A 242 24.85 11.58 -12.92
C ARG A 242 23.70 11.55 -13.93
N LEU A 243 23.35 10.38 -14.44
CA LEU A 243 22.21 10.22 -15.34
C LEU A 243 20.91 10.64 -14.66
N ILE A 244 20.66 10.16 -13.43
CA ILE A 244 19.44 10.50 -12.67
C ILE A 244 19.42 12.00 -12.34
N ASP A 245 20.55 12.57 -11.94
CA ASP A 245 20.73 14.00 -11.69
C ASP A 245 20.36 14.88 -12.89
N LEU A 246 20.62 14.41 -14.11
CA LEU A 246 20.29 15.12 -15.34
C LEU A 246 18.85 14.92 -15.81
N VAL A 247 18.14 13.88 -15.37
CA VAL A 247 16.83 13.49 -15.94
C VAL A 247 15.67 13.46 -14.93
N ALA A 248 15.96 13.63 -13.64
CA ALA A 248 14.94 13.68 -12.61
C ALA A 248 13.86 14.72 -12.95
N ASP A 249 12.60 14.37 -12.73
CA ASP A 249 11.42 15.17 -13.07
C ASP A 249 10.28 15.03 -12.06
N SER A 250 10.51 14.30 -10.96
CA SER A 250 9.49 13.84 -10.03
C SER A 250 10.07 13.72 -8.62
N ASN A 251 9.19 13.67 -7.62
CA ASN A 251 9.57 13.47 -6.21
C ASN A 251 10.39 12.20 -6.06
N GLU A 252 9.96 11.13 -6.71
CA GLU A 252 10.58 9.80 -6.69
C GLU A 252 11.98 9.78 -7.28
N THR A 253 12.18 10.42 -8.44
CA THR A 253 13.50 10.45 -9.10
C THR A 253 14.47 11.39 -8.38
N ALA A 254 13.98 12.49 -7.81
CA ALA A 254 14.78 13.37 -6.96
C ALA A 254 15.20 12.67 -5.65
N ALA A 255 14.28 11.97 -4.99
CA ALA A 255 14.57 11.18 -3.79
C ALA A 255 15.55 10.03 -4.09
N CYS A 256 15.39 9.34 -5.22
CA CYS A 256 16.33 8.33 -5.69
C CYS A 256 17.76 8.88 -5.80
N ARG A 257 17.95 10.02 -6.49
CA ARG A 257 19.25 10.69 -6.64
C ARG A 257 19.84 11.08 -5.29
N PHE A 258 19.03 11.68 -4.42
CA PHE A 258 19.43 12.09 -3.08
C PHE A 258 19.88 10.89 -2.21
N GLU A 259 19.12 9.79 -2.22
CA GLU A 259 19.43 8.60 -1.42
C GLU A 259 20.67 7.87 -1.95
N LEU A 260 20.87 7.82 -3.27
CA LEU A 260 22.11 7.31 -3.86
C LEU A 260 23.32 8.12 -3.40
N MET A 261 23.22 9.45 -3.32
CA MET A 261 24.31 10.28 -2.77
C MET A 261 24.61 9.93 -1.32
N GLN A 262 23.59 9.74 -0.48
CA GLN A 262 23.78 9.33 0.92
C GLN A 262 24.50 7.99 1.02
N ILE A 263 24.07 6.98 0.26
CA ILE A 263 24.70 5.64 0.26
C ILE A 263 26.15 5.70 -0.25
N MET A 264 26.42 6.57 -1.23
CA MET A 264 27.76 6.79 -1.78
C MET A 264 28.66 7.65 -0.88
N GLY A 265 28.12 8.21 0.22
CA GLY A 265 28.87 9.08 1.14
C GLY A 265 29.21 10.44 0.52
N LEU A 266 28.44 10.90 -0.46
CA LEU A 266 28.62 12.23 -1.08
C LEU A 266 28.00 13.32 -0.19
N PRO A 267 28.68 14.46 0.02
CA PRO A 267 28.15 15.54 0.83
C PRO A 267 26.90 16.17 0.17
N ILE A 268 25.86 16.39 0.97
CA ILE A 268 24.64 17.08 0.56
C ILE A 268 24.65 18.48 1.18
N THR A 269 24.64 19.49 0.33
CA THR A 269 24.65 20.92 0.64
C THR A 269 23.43 21.59 0.02
N ASP A 270 23.15 22.83 0.40
CA ASP A 270 22.02 23.58 -0.18
C ASP A 270 22.19 23.82 -1.69
N GLU A 271 23.43 23.88 -2.18
CA GLU A 271 23.75 24.06 -3.60
C GLU A 271 23.45 22.81 -4.45
N ASN A 272 23.63 21.61 -3.87
CA ASN A 272 23.44 20.35 -4.56
C ASN A 272 22.23 19.56 -4.07
N LEU A 273 21.35 20.16 -3.24
CA LEU A 273 20.18 19.49 -2.69
C LEU A 273 19.22 19.00 -3.78
N LEU A 274 18.96 19.86 -4.76
CA LEU A 274 18.14 19.55 -5.93
C LEU A 274 18.99 18.98 -7.08
N PRO A 275 18.40 18.13 -7.94
CA PRO A 275 19.10 17.64 -9.13
C PRO A 275 19.36 18.79 -10.13
N GLU A 276 20.37 18.65 -10.99
CA GLU A 276 20.67 19.66 -12.03
C GLU A 276 19.47 19.93 -12.95
N SER A 277 18.68 18.89 -13.26
CA SER A 277 17.45 19.03 -14.04
C SER A 277 16.42 19.98 -13.41
N ALA A 278 16.49 20.26 -12.10
CA ALA A 278 15.58 21.16 -11.42
C ALA A 278 15.72 22.63 -11.83
N ALA A 279 16.78 23.00 -12.57
CA ALA A 279 16.92 24.33 -13.16
C ALA A 279 15.80 24.67 -14.16
N THR A 280 15.19 23.66 -14.79
CA THR A 280 14.10 23.86 -15.77
C THR A 280 12.72 23.51 -15.22
N TRP A 281 12.60 23.17 -13.94
CA TRP A 281 11.31 22.80 -13.34
C TRP A 281 10.43 24.03 -13.06
N PRO A 282 9.10 23.87 -13.04
CA PRO A 282 8.20 24.86 -12.49
C PRO A 282 8.58 25.28 -11.05
N PRO A 283 8.46 26.57 -10.67
CA PRO A 283 8.85 27.04 -9.34
C PRO A 283 8.18 26.26 -8.19
N ASN A 284 6.88 25.97 -8.31
CA ASN A 284 6.13 25.25 -7.28
C ASN A 284 6.66 23.83 -7.08
N GLN A 285 6.95 23.12 -8.17
CA GLN A 285 7.55 21.78 -8.11
C GLN A 285 8.93 21.83 -7.44
N ARG A 286 9.75 22.82 -7.79
CA ARG A 286 11.09 23.00 -7.22
C ARG A 286 11.03 23.22 -5.70
N LEU A 287 10.13 24.07 -5.21
CA LEU A 287 9.97 24.35 -3.78
C LEU A 287 9.39 23.14 -3.03
N MET A 288 8.41 22.44 -3.60
CA MET A 288 7.83 21.23 -3.02
C MET A 288 8.87 20.13 -2.85
N VAL A 289 9.65 19.81 -3.88
CA VAL A 289 10.71 18.79 -3.81
C VAL A 289 11.80 19.21 -2.83
N MET A 290 12.15 20.50 -2.80
CA MET A 290 13.12 21.02 -1.84
C MET A 290 12.65 20.83 -0.39
N ALA A 291 11.39 21.16 -0.09
CA ALA A 291 10.80 20.93 1.22
C ALA A 291 10.77 19.43 1.59
N MET A 292 10.41 18.55 0.66
CA MET A 292 10.43 17.10 0.85
C MET A 292 11.85 16.58 1.17
N LEU A 293 12.87 17.04 0.45
CA LEU A 293 14.26 16.62 0.69
C LEU A 293 14.80 17.17 2.02
N LEU A 294 14.39 18.38 2.42
CA LEU A 294 14.71 18.93 3.75
C LEU A 294 14.04 18.13 4.88
N VAL A 295 12.80 17.68 4.69
CA VAL A 295 12.13 16.74 5.61
C VAL A 295 12.92 15.43 5.71
N LYS A 296 13.43 14.88 4.60
CA LYS A 296 14.28 13.68 4.60
C LYS A 296 15.63 13.88 5.29
N LEU A 297 16.09 15.12 5.43
CA LEU A 297 17.26 15.51 6.23
C LEU A 297 16.91 15.87 7.68
N GLU A 298 15.64 15.74 8.08
CA GLU A 298 15.12 16.17 9.39
C GLU A 298 15.31 17.69 9.66
N ARG A 299 15.52 18.49 8.60
CA ARG A 299 15.62 19.95 8.65
C ARG A 299 14.23 20.58 8.55
N TYR A 300 13.38 20.29 9.54
CA TYR A 300 11.96 20.64 9.51
C TYR A 300 11.69 22.14 9.44
N ASP A 301 12.43 22.96 10.17
CA ASP A 301 12.21 24.42 10.17
C ASP A 301 12.58 25.06 8.82
N ASP A 302 13.61 24.53 8.15
CA ASP A 302 13.98 24.95 6.79
C ASP A 302 12.90 24.52 5.78
N ALA A 303 12.37 23.30 5.89
CA ALA A 303 11.28 22.83 5.05
C ALA A 303 10.02 23.72 5.20
N ILE A 304 9.68 24.12 6.43
CA ILE A 304 8.59 25.05 6.72
C ILE A 304 8.88 26.43 6.10
N ALA A 305 10.11 26.93 6.16
CA ALA A 305 10.48 28.21 5.54
C ALA A 305 10.33 28.17 4.00
N VAL A 306 10.76 27.08 3.38
CA VAL A 306 10.58 26.84 1.93
C VAL A 306 9.11 26.75 1.55
N ALA A 307 8.31 26.03 2.35
CA ALA A 307 6.88 25.94 2.13
C ALA A 307 6.19 27.31 2.23
N LYS A 308 6.57 28.15 3.21
CA LYS A 308 6.09 29.54 3.31
C LYS A 308 6.45 30.36 2.07
N GLN A 309 7.67 30.22 1.54
CA GLN A 309 8.12 30.93 0.35
C GLN A 309 7.29 30.57 -0.89
N SER A 310 6.78 29.34 -0.97
CA SER A 310 5.96 28.89 -2.10
C SER A 310 4.60 29.57 -2.20
N GLY A 311 4.07 30.09 -1.08
CA GLY A 311 2.69 30.58 -1.00
C GLY A 311 1.63 29.48 -1.04
N ASP A 312 2.03 28.20 -1.06
CA ASP A 312 1.14 27.05 -1.05
C ASP A 312 0.77 26.66 0.39
N ALA A 313 -0.50 26.90 0.74
CA ALA A 313 -1.03 26.63 2.09
C ALA A 313 -1.07 25.14 2.43
N GLU A 314 -1.24 24.26 1.44
CA GLU A 314 -1.29 22.82 1.62
C GLU A 314 0.11 22.24 1.85
N LEU A 315 1.10 22.71 1.08
CA LEU A 315 2.50 22.36 1.31
C LEU A 315 2.97 22.79 2.70
N LEU A 316 2.59 24.00 3.13
CA LEU A 316 2.91 24.52 4.46
C LEU A 316 2.25 23.70 5.57
N LEU A 317 0.98 23.35 5.41
CA LEU A 317 0.28 22.47 6.34
C LEU A 317 0.98 21.11 6.44
N THR A 318 1.30 20.48 5.31
CA THR A 318 2.01 19.20 5.24
C THR A 318 3.34 19.23 5.99
N CYS A 319 4.18 20.24 5.74
CA CYS A 319 5.48 20.38 6.43
C CYS A 319 5.32 20.53 7.95
N ARG A 320 4.31 21.28 8.40
CA ARG A 320 4.04 21.48 9.83
C ARG A 320 3.48 20.24 10.51
N MET A 321 2.60 19.50 9.83
CA MET A 321 2.07 18.23 10.33
C MET A 321 3.20 17.22 10.52
N ILE A 322 4.07 17.05 9.51
CA ILE A 322 5.24 16.16 9.61
C ILE A 322 6.19 16.62 10.73
N ALA A 323 6.37 17.93 10.90
CA ALA A 323 7.20 18.50 11.96
C ALA A 323 6.53 18.54 13.35
N GLY A 324 5.30 18.04 13.51
CA GLY A 324 4.56 18.05 14.76
C GLY A 324 4.22 19.43 15.32
N ARG A 325 4.14 20.47 14.47
CA ARG A 325 3.87 21.87 14.88
C ARG A 325 2.38 22.14 15.09
N TRP A 326 1.68 21.25 15.81
CA TRP A 326 0.22 21.27 15.97
C TRP A 326 -0.32 22.56 16.59
N ARG A 327 0.35 23.09 17.62
CA ARG A 327 -0.08 24.35 18.25
C ARG A 327 -0.06 25.53 17.27
N GLN A 328 0.99 25.62 16.44
CA GLN A 328 1.09 26.65 15.41
C GLN A 328 -0.01 26.48 14.34
N ILE A 329 -0.33 25.25 13.96
CA ILE A 329 -1.43 24.99 13.03
C ILE A 329 -2.75 25.48 13.65
N ALA A 330 -3.02 25.14 14.92
CA ALA A 330 -4.24 25.54 15.62
C ALA A 330 -4.40 27.07 15.68
N ASP A 331 -3.37 27.79 16.13
CA ASP A 331 -3.42 29.26 16.28
C ASP A 331 -3.66 29.96 14.93
N GLU A 332 -2.99 29.51 13.86
CA GLU A 332 -3.13 30.13 12.54
C GLU A 332 -4.46 29.77 11.87
N ARG A 333 -4.92 28.53 12.00
CA ARG A 333 -6.20 28.09 11.42
C ARG A 333 -7.38 28.68 12.15
N LEU A 334 -7.29 28.90 13.46
CA LEU A 334 -8.31 29.62 14.22
C LEU A 334 -8.51 31.03 13.67
N ALA A 335 -7.43 31.77 13.44
CA ALA A 335 -7.51 33.12 12.89
C ALA A 335 -8.14 33.17 11.48
N VAL A 336 -7.88 32.15 10.64
CA VAL A 336 -8.51 32.03 9.31
C VAL A 336 -9.99 31.66 9.45
N ALA A 337 -10.32 30.70 10.31
CA ALA A 337 -11.68 30.21 10.53
C ALA A 337 -12.60 31.30 11.11
N GLU A 338 -12.10 32.14 12.02
CA GLU A 338 -12.83 33.29 12.58
C GLU A 338 -13.07 34.39 11.55
N ALA A 339 -12.20 34.51 10.55
CA ALA A 339 -12.35 35.49 9.46
C ALA A 339 -13.22 34.99 8.30
N ALA A 340 -13.46 33.67 8.21
CA ALA A 340 -14.27 33.06 7.17
C ALA A 340 -15.77 33.31 7.39
N GLU A 341 -16.51 33.48 6.29
CA GLU A 341 -17.96 33.69 6.34
C GLU A 341 -18.68 32.36 6.67
N PRO A 342 -19.52 32.30 7.72
CA PRO A 342 -20.34 31.12 8.00
C PRO A 342 -21.20 30.74 6.80
N GLY A 343 -21.24 29.46 6.43
CA GLY A 343 -21.91 28.99 5.23
C GLY A 343 -21.00 28.67 4.04
N ALA A 344 -19.76 29.18 4.01
CA ALA A 344 -18.79 28.82 2.97
C ALA A 344 -18.25 27.39 3.17
N ILE A 345 -17.82 26.73 2.07
CA ILE A 345 -17.16 25.41 2.18
C ILE A 345 -15.84 25.56 2.93
N GLU A 346 -15.11 26.63 2.65
CA GLU A 346 -13.83 26.99 3.27
C GLU A 346 -13.96 27.14 4.79
N TYR A 347 -15.06 27.74 5.27
CA TYR A 347 -15.36 27.84 6.71
C TYR A 347 -15.36 26.47 7.39
N CYS A 348 -16.00 25.47 6.77
CA CYS A 348 -16.05 24.12 7.31
C CYS A 348 -14.66 23.47 7.31
N LEU A 349 -13.89 23.63 6.21
CA LEU A 349 -12.55 23.05 6.09
C LEU A 349 -11.58 23.66 7.10
N ASP A 350 -11.64 24.97 7.33
CA ASP A 350 -10.78 25.64 8.31
C ASP A 350 -11.11 25.19 9.74
N TRP A 351 -12.39 25.08 10.11
CA TRP A 351 -12.78 24.54 11.42
C TRP A 351 -12.43 23.05 11.59
N CYS A 352 -12.46 22.25 10.52
CA CYS A 352 -11.96 20.87 10.54
C CYS A 352 -10.44 20.83 10.85
N GLN A 353 -9.66 21.74 10.25
CA GLN A 353 -8.22 21.84 10.53
C GLN A 353 -7.93 22.38 11.93
N VAL A 354 -8.77 23.28 12.47
CA VAL A 354 -8.70 23.71 13.88
C VAL A 354 -8.95 22.52 14.80
N MET A 355 -10.02 21.75 14.59
CA MET A 355 -10.34 20.56 15.39
C MET A 355 -9.18 19.55 15.39
N MET A 356 -8.65 19.25 14.21
CA MET A 356 -7.50 18.36 14.05
C MET A 356 -6.28 18.82 14.84
N ALA A 357 -5.94 20.10 14.75
CA ALA A 357 -4.76 20.65 15.41
C ALA A 357 -4.95 20.82 16.93
N ALA A 358 -6.16 21.14 17.37
CA ALA A 358 -6.54 21.26 18.78
C ALA A 358 -6.44 19.91 19.49
N ASP A 359 -6.93 18.83 18.87
CA ASP A 359 -6.84 17.47 19.42
C ASP A 359 -5.38 17.06 19.67
N ARG A 360 -4.50 17.31 18.69
CA ARG A 360 -3.08 16.89 18.75
C ARG A 360 -2.21 17.79 19.62
N CYS A 361 -2.63 19.03 19.88
CA CYS A 361 -1.94 19.90 20.83
C CYS A 361 -2.53 19.85 22.25
N GLY A 362 -3.58 19.05 22.48
CA GLY A 362 -4.22 18.88 23.79
C GLY A 362 -5.01 20.11 24.26
N ASP A 363 -5.55 20.91 23.34
CA ASP A 363 -6.40 22.07 23.65
C ASP A 363 -7.87 21.67 23.58
N ASP A 364 -8.35 21.02 24.66
CA ASP A 364 -9.73 20.51 24.75
C ASP A 364 -10.78 21.62 24.58
N ALA A 365 -10.51 22.82 25.06
CA ALA A 365 -11.44 23.94 24.94
C ALA A 365 -11.62 24.38 23.47
N LEU A 366 -10.51 24.47 22.73
CA LEU A 366 -10.54 24.77 21.31
C LEU A 366 -11.14 23.62 20.50
N PHE A 367 -10.87 22.37 20.89
CA PHE A 367 -11.43 21.18 20.28
C PHE A 367 -12.96 21.17 20.36
N GLU A 368 -13.52 21.41 21.55
CA GLU A 368 -14.97 21.51 21.74
C GLU A 368 -15.58 22.70 20.99
N THR A 369 -14.90 23.85 20.99
CA THR A 369 -15.33 25.03 20.22
C THR A 369 -15.41 24.71 18.73
N ALA A 370 -14.40 24.01 18.18
CA ALA A 370 -14.41 23.60 16.78
C ALA A 370 -15.55 22.60 16.49
N ALA A 371 -15.80 21.63 17.38
CA ALA A 371 -16.91 20.71 17.24
C ALA A 371 -18.27 21.43 17.20
N ASP A 372 -18.49 22.42 18.07
CA ASP A 372 -19.71 23.25 18.08
C ASP A 372 -19.92 24.01 16.76
N HIS A 373 -18.84 24.55 16.19
CA HIS A 373 -18.88 25.21 14.89
C HIS A 373 -19.21 24.26 13.74
N LEU A 374 -18.66 23.04 13.75
CA LEU A 374 -18.94 22.01 12.75
C LEU A 374 -20.39 21.47 12.87
N MET A 375 -20.96 21.49 14.08
CA MET A 375 -22.34 21.09 14.35
C MET A 375 -23.39 22.17 14.08
N SER A 376 -22.98 23.44 14.02
CA SER A 376 -23.89 24.55 13.77
C SER A 376 -24.48 24.47 12.35
N PRO A 377 -25.81 24.64 12.17
CA PRO A 377 -26.44 24.61 10.85
C PRO A 377 -25.86 25.69 9.95
N GLN A 378 -25.35 25.31 8.78
CA GLN A 378 -24.79 26.27 7.83
C GLN A 378 -25.83 26.61 6.76
N ILE A 379 -25.91 27.89 6.39
CA ILE A 379 -26.85 28.33 5.34
C ILE A 379 -26.39 27.72 4.01
N GLY A 380 -27.22 26.84 3.44
CA GLY A 380 -26.93 26.22 2.15
C GLY A 380 -26.02 25.00 2.20
N ASP A 381 -26.03 24.24 3.32
CA ASP A 381 -25.33 22.97 3.52
C ASP A 381 -25.16 22.15 2.22
N HIS A 382 -23.95 22.20 1.66
CA HIS A 382 -23.59 21.48 0.45
C HIS A 382 -23.17 20.05 0.82
N PRO A 383 -23.56 19.01 0.05
CA PRO A 383 -23.20 17.61 0.36
C PRO A 383 -21.70 17.38 0.61
N ALA A 384 -20.83 18.09 -0.12
CA ALA A 384 -19.38 18.00 0.07
C ALA A 384 -18.91 18.52 1.44
N SER A 385 -19.49 19.63 1.93
CA SER A 385 -19.16 20.18 3.27
C SER A 385 -19.66 19.26 4.37
N MET A 386 -20.87 18.69 4.21
CA MET A 386 -21.40 17.74 5.18
C MET A 386 -20.58 16.45 5.21
N ASN A 387 -20.11 15.98 4.05
CA ASN A 387 -19.26 14.79 3.91
C ASN A 387 -17.96 14.94 4.70
N VAL A 388 -17.24 16.06 4.55
CA VAL A 388 -16.00 16.30 5.31
C VAL A 388 -16.28 16.48 6.81
N ARG A 389 -17.37 17.17 7.19
CA ARG A 389 -17.73 17.40 8.60
C ARG A 389 -17.89 16.12 9.40
N TRP A 390 -18.75 15.20 8.95
CA TRP A 390 -18.98 13.97 9.72
C TRP A 390 -17.72 13.12 9.77
N LYS A 391 -16.89 13.09 8.71
CA LYS A 391 -15.62 12.35 8.71
C LYS A 391 -14.63 12.92 9.73
N TYR A 392 -14.50 14.25 9.85
CA TYR A 392 -13.65 14.87 10.87
C TYR A 392 -14.19 14.64 12.27
N LEU A 393 -15.48 14.87 12.52
CA LEU A 393 -16.10 14.61 13.82
C LEU A 393 -15.89 13.15 14.24
N LEU A 394 -16.18 12.21 13.34
CA LEU A 394 -16.00 10.79 13.60
C LEU A 394 -14.54 10.44 13.85
N SER A 395 -13.61 10.95 13.04
CA SER A 395 -12.16 10.65 13.15
C SER A 395 -11.51 11.16 14.43
N HIS A 396 -12.21 11.96 15.23
CA HIS A 396 -11.74 12.52 16.48
C HIS A 396 -12.64 12.12 17.66
N GLY A 397 -13.46 11.07 17.51
CA GLY A 397 -14.25 10.50 18.60
C GLY A 397 -15.58 11.20 18.88
N LYS A 398 -15.97 12.22 18.11
CA LYS A 398 -17.30 12.88 18.20
C LYS A 398 -18.35 12.09 17.43
N VAL A 399 -18.57 10.84 17.86
CA VAL A 399 -19.37 9.86 17.12
C VAL A 399 -20.83 10.27 17.01
N ASP A 400 -21.44 10.71 18.11
CA ASP A 400 -22.88 11.01 18.14
C ASP A 400 -23.19 12.28 17.32
N GLU A 401 -22.29 13.27 17.39
CA GLU A 401 -22.30 14.45 16.54
C GLU A 401 -22.15 14.07 15.06
N ALA A 402 -21.18 13.20 14.73
CA ALA A 402 -20.99 12.72 13.36
C ALA A 402 -22.20 11.96 12.82
N LEU A 403 -22.81 11.10 13.64
CA LEU A 403 -24.03 10.36 13.29
C LEU A 403 -25.18 11.32 12.99
N SER A 404 -25.39 12.35 13.81
CA SER A 404 -26.47 13.32 13.58
C SER A 404 -26.35 14.06 12.22
N VAL A 405 -25.12 14.30 11.75
CA VAL A 405 -24.87 14.84 10.42
C VAL A 405 -25.12 13.77 9.35
N LEU A 406 -24.59 12.56 9.55
CA LEU A 406 -24.64 11.46 8.58
C LEU A 406 -26.07 10.91 8.37
N ASP A 407 -26.92 10.91 9.39
CA ASP A 407 -28.33 10.50 9.36
C ASP A 407 -29.11 11.21 8.25
N THR A 408 -28.77 12.49 8.01
CA THR A 408 -29.45 13.32 7.01
C THR A 408 -28.95 13.08 5.57
N ILE A 409 -27.73 12.54 5.42
CA ILE A 409 -27.05 12.37 4.13
C ILE A 409 -27.22 10.93 3.61
N SER A 410 -26.89 9.95 4.47
CA SER A 410 -26.84 8.53 4.12
C SER A 410 -27.18 7.69 5.36
N PRO A 411 -28.48 7.40 5.58
CA PRO A 411 -28.95 6.52 6.64
C PRO A 411 -28.27 5.15 6.69
N ASP A 412 -27.94 4.60 5.52
CA ASP A 412 -27.24 3.33 5.39
C ASP A 412 -25.79 3.40 5.89
N ALA A 413 -25.07 4.48 5.58
CA ALA A 413 -23.74 4.73 6.14
C ALA A 413 -23.81 5.01 7.64
N ALA A 414 -24.78 5.81 8.09
CA ALA A 414 -25.00 6.11 9.51
C ALA A 414 -25.23 4.83 10.33
N ALA A 415 -26.07 3.93 9.84
CA ALA A 415 -26.32 2.65 10.49
C ALA A 415 -25.06 1.79 10.59
N THR A 416 -24.25 1.73 9.52
CA THR A 416 -22.98 0.98 9.52
C THR A 416 -22.00 1.56 10.58
N VAL A 417 -21.84 2.89 10.63
CA VAL A 417 -21.01 3.56 11.63
C VAL A 417 -21.54 3.32 13.04
N ALA A 418 -22.86 3.39 13.23
CA ALA A 418 -23.51 3.17 14.51
C ALA A 418 -23.28 1.74 15.02
N MET A 419 -23.36 0.73 14.14
CA MET A 419 -23.01 -0.66 14.50
C MET A 419 -21.55 -0.79 14.92
N ASP A 420 -20.61 -0.30 14.11
CA ASP A 420 -19.15 -0.42 14.37
C ASP A 420 -18.69 0.37 15.60
N THR A 421 -19.51 1.32 16.07
CA THR A 421 -19.25 2.14 17.26
C THR A 421 -20.16 1.79 18.45
N SER A 422 -20.86 0.64 18.43
CA SER A 422 -21.72 0.16 19.54
C SER A 422 -22.97 1.02 19.85
N ARG A 423 -23.49 1.77 18.88
CA ARG A 423 -24.80 2.48 18.92
C ARG A 423 -25.88 1.71 18.17
N VAL A 424 -26.07 0.43 18.50
CA VAL A 424 -26.94 -0.49 17.73
C VAL A 424 -28.38 0.01 17.59
N SER A 425 -29.01 0.53 18.65
CA SER A 425 -30.39 1.03 18.57
C SER A 425 -30.53 2.19 17.56
N HIS A 426 -29.54 3.09 17.50
CA HIS A 426 -29.49 4.18 16.49
C HIS A 426 -29.47 3.63 15.06
N ALA A 427 -28.76 2.52 14.82
CA ALA A 427 -28.68 1.90 13.49
C ALA A 427 -30.06 1.43 12.99
N PHE A 428 -30.87 0.81 13.85
CA PHE A 428 -32.23 0.38 13.48
C PHE A 428 -33.18 1.58 13.29
N ASP A 429 -33.04 2.60 14.14
CA ASP A 429 -33.86 3.82 14.07
C ASP A 429 -33.61 4.60 12.77
N VAL A 430 -32.34 4.85 12.42
CA VAL A 430 -31.99 5.61 11.21
C VAL A 430 -32.36 4.88 9.92
N LEU A 431 -32.28 3.55 9.89
CA LEU A 431 -32.72 2.74 8.74
C LEU A 431 -34.24 2.78 8.55
N GLY A 432 -34.99 3.02 9.62
CA GLY A 432 -36.45 2.96 9.65
C GLY A 432 -36.99 1.54 9.83
N PHE A 433 -36.21 0.64 10.44
CA PHE A 433 -36.60 -0.75 10.73
C PHE A 433 -36.54 -1.00 12.24
N PRO A 434 -37.56 -0.56 13.00
CA PRO A 434 -37.51 -0.66 14.46
C PRO A 434 -37.44 -2.13 14.89
N LEU A 435 -36.52 -2.41 15.82
CA LEU A 435 -36.11 -3.76 16.21
C LEU A 435 -37.27 -4.61 16.72
N ASP A 436 -38.20 -4.00 17.45
CA ASP A 436 -39.40 -4.63 18.02
C ASP A 436 -40.42 -5.11 16.96
N ARG A 437 -40.32 -4.61 15.73
CA ARG A 437 -41.18 -4.99 14.60
C ARG A 437 -40.52 -5.91 13.60
N VAL A 438 -39.23 -6.22 13.77
CA VAL A 438 -38.48 -7.08 12.83
C VAL A 438 -39.25 -8.37 12.60
N ASP A 439 -39.68 -9.07 13.65
CA ASP A 439 -40.34 -10.38 13.57
C ASP A 439 -41.72 -10.34 12.88
N SER A 440 -42.42 -9.21 12.92
CA SER A 440 -43.75 -9.08 12.33
C SER A 440 -43.72 -8.54 10.90
N ASP A 441 -42.74 -7.69 10.58
CA ASP A 441 -42.77 -6.83 9.40
C ASP A 441 -41.68 -7.12 8.36
N TYR A 442 -40.69 -7.98 8.67
CA TYR A 442 -39.57 -8.27 7.74
C TYR A 442 -40.04 -8.66 6.34
N GLY A 443 -41.12 -9.46 6.24
CA GLY A 443 -41.66 -9.90 4.95
C GLY A 443 -42.16 -8.73 4.09
N LYS A 444 -42.85 -7.79 4.74
CA LYS A 444 -43.37 -6.57 4.11
C LYS A 444 -42.23 -5.66 3.64
N TRP A 445 -41.19 -5.47 4.46
CA TRP A 445 -40.04 -4.64 4.09
C TRP A 445 -39.27 -5.19 2.89
N ILE A 446 -39.14 -6.52 2.80
CA ILE A 446 -38.54 -7.17 1.63
C ILE A 446 -39.38 -6.89 0.39
N ASP A 447 -40.71 -7.06 0.47
CA ASP A 447 -41.61 -6.84 -0.66
C ASP A 447 -41.55 -5.38 -1.15
N GLU A 448 -41.63 -4.42 -0.23
CA GLU A 448 -41.53 -2.98 -0.53
C GLU A 448 -40.19 -2.61 -1.17
N ALA A 449 -39.07 -3.18 -0.71
CA ALA A 449 -37.76 -2.93 -1.28
C ALA A 449 -37.63 -3.48 -2.71
N LEU A 450 -38.15 -4.70 -2.95
CA LEU A 450 -38.15 -5.31 -4.28
C LEU A 450 -39.09 -4.58 -5.25
N ASP A 451 -40.25 -4.12 -4.79
CA ASP A 451 -41.14 -3.24 -5.55
C ASP A 451 -40.45 -1.92 -5.91
N ALA A 452 -39.83 -1.26 -4.92
CA ALA A 452 -39.09 -0.03 -5.16
C ALA A 452 -37.93 -0.22 -6.16
N GLN A 453 -37.28 -1.39 -6.16
CA GLN A 453 -36.26 -1.70 -7.16
C GLN A 453 -36.85 -1.87 -8.56
N ARG A 454 -38.00 -2.55 -8.68
CA ARG A 454 -38.71 -2.67 -9.96
C ARG A 454 -39.07 -1.29 -10.53
N ASP A 455 -39.53 -0.39 -9.67
CA ASP A 455 -39.92 0.97 -10.05
C ASP A 455 -38.72 1.86 -10.40
N ALA A 456 -37.59 1.73 -9.69
CA ALA A 456 -36.36 2.47 -9.96
C ALA A 456 -35.65 2.01 -11.25
N GLY A 457 -36.01 0.85 -11.81
CA GLY A 457 -35.43 0.31 -13.02
C GLY A 457 -34.12 -0.46 -12.77
N THR A 458 -33.26 -0.50 -13.80
CA THR A 458 -32.06 -1.37 -13.83
C THR A 458 -30.75 -0.60 -13.81
N GLU A 459 -30.76 0.73 -13.73
CA GLU A 459 -29.51 1.52 -13.79
C GLU A 459 -28.76 1.52 -12.46
N GLN A 460 -29.49 1.65 -11.33
CA GLN A 460 -28.91 1.77 -9.99
C GLN A 460 -29.72 0.98 -8.95
N LEU A 461 -29.03 0.60 -7.88
CA LEU A 461 -29.64 -0.05 -6.72
C LEU A 461 -30.52 0.95 -5.97
N SER A 462 -31.78 0.59 -5.73
CA SER A 462 -32.73 1.47 -5.03
C SER A 462 -32.27 1.71 -3.58
N PRO A 463 -32.54 2.89 -3.01
CA PRO A 463 -32.23 3.18 -1.62
C PRO A 463 -32.85 2.17 -0.64
N GLN A 464 -34.04 1.66 -0.94
CA GLN A 464 -34.76 0.69 -0.12
C GLN A 464 -34.05 -0.66 -0.09
N VAL A 465 -33.56 -1.16 -1.24
CA VAL A 465 -32.76 -2.40 -1.26
C VAL A 465 -31.43 -2.20 -0.53
N ARG A 466 -30.79 -1.04 -0.69
CA ARG A 466 -29.55 -0.72 0.05
C ARG A 466 -29.77 -0.76 1.56
N ARG A 467 -30.82 -0.12 2.06
CA ARG A 467 -31.19 -0.17 3.49
C ARG A 467 -31.51 -1.59 3.96
N LEU A 468 -32.17 -2.39 3.12
CA LEU A 468 -32.48 -3.78 3.44
C LEU A 468 -31.21 -4.66 3.55
N LEU A 469 -30.21 -4.42 2.70
CA LEU A 469 -28.91 -5.09 2.80
C LEU A 469 -28.16 -4.68 4.07
N VAL A 470 -28.22 -3.41 4.48
CA VAL A 470 -27.63 -2.96 5.75
C VAL A 470 -28.40 -3.50 6.95
N LEU A 471 -29.73 -3.60 6.89
CA LEU A 471 -30.53 -4.29 7.91
C LEU A 471 -30.07 -5.74 8.08
N MET A 472 -29.84 -6.46 6.97
CA MET A 472 -29.31 -7.82 7.00
C MET A 472 -27.95 -7.90 7.73
N GLN A 473 -27.05 -6.93 7.49
CA GLN A 473 -25.77 -6.84 8.22
C GLN A 473 -25.98 -6.59 9.71
N CYS A 474 -26.87 -5.65 10.07
CA CYS A 474 -27.17 -5.31 11.46
C CYS A 474 -27.74 -6.53 12.21
N LEU A 475 -28.69 -7.25 11.59
CA LEU A 475 -29.29 -8.46 12.15
C LEU A 475 -28.27 -9.57 12.38
N LEU A 476 -27.36 -9.81 11.43
CA LEU A 476 -26.26 -10.76 11.59
C LEU A 476 -25.38 -10.39 12.79
N SER A 477 -25.04 -9.11 12.92
CA SER A 477 -24.16 -8.60 13.99
C SER A 477 -24.76 -8.77 15.39
N ILE A 478 -26.09 -8.87 15.53
CA ILE A 478 -26.77 -9.09 16.81
C ILE A 478 -27.32 -10.52 16.99
N GLY A 479 -26.86 -11.47 16.16
CA GLY A 479 -27.25 -12.89 16.24
C GLY A 479 -28.68 -13.20 15.79
N ARG A 480 -29.27 -12.38 14.91
CA ARG A 480 -30.59 -12.59 14.29
C ARG A 480 -30.48 -13.23 12.90
N GLU A 481 -29.78 -14.35 12.82
CA GLU A 481 -29.55 -15.09 11.58
C GLU A 481 -30.83 -15.60 10.91
N ASP A 482 -31.84 -15.91 11.73
CA ASP A 482 -33.14 -16.42 11.30
C ASP A 482 -33.82 -15.50 10.28
N VAL A 483 -33.86 -14.20 10.57
CA VAL A 483 -34.46 -13.20 9.68
C VAL A 483 -33.47 -12.77 8.59
N ALA A 484 -32.19 -12.61 8.93
CA ALA A 484 -31.16 -12.22 7.97
C ALA A 484 -31.05 -13.20 6.80
N ARG A 485 -31.11 -14.51 7.07
CA ARG A 485 -31.08 -15.55 6.03
C ARG A 485 -32.28 -15.49 5.09
N ILE A 486 -33.46 -15.14 5.60
CA ILE A 486 -34.67 -14.95 4.79
C ILE A 486 -34.50 -13.74 3.87
N ILE A 487 -33.99 -12.63 4.39
CA ILE A 487 -33.68 -11.43 3.59
C ILE A 487 -32.69 -11.80 2.48
N ALA A 488 -31.56 -12.42 2.84
CA ALA A 488 -30.52 -12.83 1.90
C ALA A 488 -31.09 -13.67 0.76
N LYS A 489 -31.85 -14.72 1.10
CA LYS A 489 -32.43 -15.65 0.13
C LYS A 489 -33.45 -14.98 -0.77
N ARG A 490 -34.42 -14.24 -0.22
CA ARG A 490 -35.47 -13.60 -1.03
C ARG A 490 -34.94 -12.52 -1.96
N VAL A 491 -33.90 -11.79 -1.55
CA VAL A 491 -33.24 -10.79 -2.40
C VAL A 491 -32.40 -11.48 -3.47
N ALA A 492 -31.64 -12.53 -3.14
CA ALA A 492 -30.82 -13.27 -4.09
C ALA A 492 -31.64 -14.02 -5.15
N ASP A 493 -32.78 -14.59 -4.77
CA ASP A 493 -33.70 -15.32 -5.67
C ASP A 493 -34.54 -14.40 -6.57
N SER A 494 -34.42 -13.07 -6.42
CA SER A 494 -35.19 -12.12 -7.23
C SER A 494 -34.56 -11.88 -8.60
N ASP A 495 -35.41 -11.65 -9.61
CA ASP A 495 -34.97 -11.45 -11.02
C ASP A 495 -34.31 -10.08 -11.28
N GLY A 496 -34.10 -9.27 -10.25
CA GLY A 496 -33.57 -7.91 -10.38
C GLY A 496 -32.13 -7.88 -10.89
N ARG A 497 -31.89 -7.09 -11.95
CA ARG A 497 -30.56 -6.88 -12.53
C ARG A 497 -30.23 -5.38 -12.59
N ILE A 498 -29.05 -5.01 -12.12
CA ILE A 498 -28.60 -3.63 -11.89
C ILE A 498 -27.28 -3.36 -12.60
N GLY A 499 -27.21 -2.25 -13.33
CA GLY A 499 -26.03 -1.68 -13.95
C GLY A 499 -26.26 -1.23 -15.39
N ILE A 500 -25.46 -0.26 -15.82
CA ILE A 500 -25.59 0.37 -17.16
C ILE A 500 -24.77 -0.38 -18.21
N GLN A 501 -23.49 -0.62 -17.93
CA GLN A 501 -22.56 -1.28 -18.87
C GLN A 501 -22.54 -2.80 -18.69
N ARG A 502 -22.63 -3.24 -17.43
CA ARG A 502 -22.66 -4.63 -17.02
C ARG A 502 -23.76 -4.77 -15.97
N GLN A 503 -24.70 -5.68 -16.23
CA GLN A 503 -25.82 -5.93 -15.33
C GLN A 503 -25.47 -7.05 -14.35
N HIS A 504 -25.55 -6.76 -13.06
CA HIS A 504 -25.35 -7.68 -11.94
C HIS A 504 -26.69 -8.01 -11.30
N ARG A 505 -26.90 -9.25 -10.86
CA ARG A 505 -28.13 -9.63 -10.15
C ARG A 505 -28.09 -9.07 -8.73
N LEU A 506 -29.26 -9.00 -8.10
CA LEU A 506 -29.33 -8.66 -6.67
C LEU A 506 -28.58 -9.67 -5.78
N ALA A 507 -28.45 -10.92 -6.22
CA ALA A 507 -27.60 -11.93 -5.57
C ALA A 507 -26.14 -11.47 -5.38
N GLU A 508 -25.51 -10.84 -6.38
CA GLU A 508 -24.12 -10.39 -6.23
C GLU A 508 -23.96 -9.27 -5.18
N TYR A 509 -24.99 -8.45 -4.94
CA TYR A 509 -25.00 -7.47 -3.85
C TYR A 509 -25.17 -8.13 -2.47
N VAL A 510 -25.96 -9.21 -2.39
CA VAL A 510 -26.09 -10.04 -1.18
C VAL A 510 -24.74 -10.71 -0.87
N LEU A 511 -24.10 -11.34 -1.86
CA LEU A 511 -22.79 -11.98 -1.68
C LEU A 511 -21.71 -10.98 -1.25
N SER A 512 -21.69 -9.80 -1.89
CA SER A 512 -20.77 -8.72 -1.53
C SER A 512 -21.01 -8.25 -0.08
N THR A 513 -22.28 -8.20 0.34
CA THR A 513 -22.65 -7.85 1.71
C THR A 513 -22.20 -8.91 2.72
N LEU A 514 -22.43 -10.19 2.43
CA LEU A 514 -22.02 -11.30 3.29
C LEU A 514 -20.49 -11.37 3.48
N THR A 515 -19.74 -10.95 2.45
CA THR A 515 -18.28 -10.81 2.53
C THR A 515 -17.87 -9.80 3.61
N LEU A 516 -18.65 -8.72 3.81
CA LEU A 516 -18.31 -7.67 4.78
C LEU A 516 -18.46 -8.13 6.23
N VAL A 517 -19.45 -8.97 6.48
CA VAL A 517 -19.75 -9.55 7.80
C VAL A 517 -19.13 -10.94 7.99
N GLN A 518 -18.23 -11.34 7.08
CA GLN A 518 -17.51 -12.61 7.07
C GLN A 518 -18.40 -13.87 7.15
N ASN A 519 -19.66 -13.78 6.71
CA ASN A 519 -20.57 -14.93 6.66
C ASN A 519 -20.41 -15.67 5.32
N VAL A 520 -19.42 -16.56 5.24
CA VAL A 520 -19.05 -17.25 4.00
C VAL A 520 -19.89 -18.49 3.71
N ASP A 521 -20.50 -19.10 4.72
CA ASP A 521 -21.18 -20.39 4.60
C ASP A 521 -22.44 -20.35 3.72
N TRP A 522 -23.12 -19.20 3.67
CA TRP A 522 -24.32 -19.03 2.86
C TRP A 522 -24.00 -18.74 1.39
N MET A 523 -22.79 -18.25 1.12
CA MET A 523 -22.43 -17.71 -0.19
C MET A 523 -22.55 -18.74 -1.32
N PRO A 524 -22.08 -20.00 -1.19
CA PRO A 524 -22.19 -20.98 -2.28
C PRO A 524 -23.64 -21.30 -2.66
N GLU A 525 -24.55 -21.38 -1.67
CA GLU A 525 -25.98 -21.61 -1.91
C GLU A 525 -26.61 -20.42 -2.66
N LEU A 526 -26.35 -19.20 -2.19
CA LEU A 526 -26.93 -17.96 -2.72
C LEU A 526 -26.36 -17.53 -4.08
N ALA A 527 -25.19 -18.07 -4.46
CA ALA A 527 -24.56 -17.81 -5.74
C ALA A 527 -25.28 -18.46 -6.93
N ILE A 528 -25.97 -19.58 -6.66
CA ILE A 528 -26.62 -20.41 -7.68
C ILE A 528 -27.88 -19.72 -8.17
N GLU A 529 -27.99 -19.57 -9.49
CA GLU A 529 -29.21 -19.07 -10.13
C GLU A 529 -30.36 -20.07 -9.98
N ALA A 530 -31.50 -19.60 -9.48
CA ALA A 530 -32.69 -20.43 -9.22
C ALA A 530 -33.20 -21.15 -10.48
N GLU A 531 -33.24 -20.47 -11.63
CA GLU A 531 -33.76 -21.05 -12.89
C GLU A 531 -32.72 -21.93 -13.60
N SER A 532 -31.49 -21.44 -13.76
CA SER A 532 -30.47 -22.11 -14.58
C SER A 532 -29.66 -23.14 -13.81
N ARG A 533 -29.68 -23.11 -12.48
CA ARG A 533 -28.83 -23.91 -11.58
C ARG A 533 -27.34 -23.78 -11.93
N SER A 534 -26.95 -22.59 -12.37
CA SER A 534 -25.57 -22.23 -12.72
C SER A 534 -25.07 -21.07 -11.88
N VAL A 535 -23.77 -20.79 -11.93
CA VAL A 535 -23.12 -19.70 -11.17
C VAL A 535 -22.50 -18.72 -12.15
N SER A 536 -22.77 -17.43 -11.95
CA SER A 536 -22.22 -16.36 -12.78
C SER A 536 -20.72 -16.16 -12.52
N ALA A 537 -20.00 -15.62 -13.50
CA ALA A 537 -18.58 -15.26 -13.33
C ALA A 537 -18.38 -14.23 -12.20
N ASP A 538 -19.32 -13.29 -12.04
CA ASP A 538 -19.27 -12.31 -10.94
C ASP A 538 -19.41 -12.96 -9.57
N SER A 539 -20.32 -13.94 -9.43
CA SER A 539 -20.46 -14.71 -8.19
C SER A 539 -19.21 -15.54 -7.89
N ILE A 540 -18.60 -16.15 -8.91
CA ILE A 540 -17.32 -16.86 -8.79
C ILE A 540 -16.23 -15.91 -8.28
N ASP A 541 -16.09 -14.72 -8.88
CA ASP A 541 -15.09 -13.74 -8.48
C ASP A 541 -15.30 -13.23 -7.04
N ILE A 542 -16.55 -12.99 -6.63
CA ILE A 542 -16.86 -12.57 -5.26
C ILE A 542 -16.51 -13.67 -4.25
N ILE A 543 -16.91 -14.91 -4.52
CA ILE A 543 -16.65 -16.06 -3.63
C ILE A 543 -15.16 -16.41 -3.60
N ALA A 544 -14.46 -16.31 -4.72
CA ALA A 544 -13.02 -16.55 -4.76
C ALA A 544 -12.26 -15.61 -3.81
N ARG A 545 -12.68 -14.35 -3.69
CA ARG A 545 -12.06 -13.34 -2.82
C ARG A 545 -12.23 -13.62 -1.32
N THR A 546 -13.16 -14.50 -0.94
CA THR A 546 -13.35 -14.88 0.47
C THR A 546 -12.50 -16.08 0.89
N MET A 547 -11.84 -16.73 -0.07
CA MET A 547 -10.95 -17.87 0.17
C MET A 547 -9.48 -17.45 0.06
N ASP A 548 -8.64 -18.05 0.89
CA ASP A 548 -7.21 -17.76 0.92
C ASP A 548 -6.46 -18.36 -0.29
N GLU A 549 -5.63 -17.53 -0.93
CA GLU A 549 -4.88 -17.83 -2.16
C GLU A 549 -5.75 -18.45 -3.29
N VAL A 550 -6.92 -17.87 -3.56
CA VAL A 550 -7.82 -18.28 -4.65
C VAL A 550 -8.26 -17.07 -5.48
N ASP A 551 -8.37 -17.28 -6.80
CA ASP A 551 -8.95 -16.30 -7.73
C ASP A 551 -10.03 -16.97 -8.61
N GLY A 552 -10.87 -16.18 -9.27
CA GLY A 552 -11.95 -16.70 -10.10
C GLY A 552 -11.45 -17.60 -11.24
N THR A 553 -10.26 -17.31 -11.79
CA THR A 553 -9.62 -18.16 -12.81
C THR A 553 -9.30 -19.55 -12.27
N THR A 554 -8.89 -19.66 -11.01
CA THR A 554 -8.61 -20.92 -10.32
C THR A 554 -9.89 -21.76 -10.20
N VAL A 555 -11.00 -21.12 -9.80
CA VAL A 555 -12.31 -21.77 -9.72
C VAL A 555 -12.72 -22.30 -11.10
N GLU A 556 -12.60 -21.49 -12.15
CA GLU A 556 -12.91 -21.88 -13.53
C GLU A 556 -12.05 -23.06 -14.03
N ILE A 557 -10.73 -23.05 -13.75
CA ILE A 557 -9.82 -24.15 -14.11
C ILE A 557 -10.28 -25.46 -13.45
N LEU A 558 -10.64 -25.41 -12.17
CA LEU A 558 -11.07 -26.59 -11.43
C LEU A 558 -12.43 -27.08 -11.92
N MET A 559 -13.36 -26.17 -12.21
CA MET A 559 -14.66 -26.48 -12.81
C MET A 559 -14.53 -27.17 -14.19
N ASP A 560 -13.61 -26.70 -15.04
CA ASP A 560 -13.29 -27.32 -16.33
C ASP A 560 -12.64 -28.71 -16.16
N ALA A 561 -11.77 -28.88 -15.16
CA ALA A 561 -11.18 -30.18 -14.84
C ALA A 561 -12.25 -31.18 -14.37
N LEU A 562 -13.13 -30.79 -13.45
CA LEU A 562 -14.23 -31.62 -12.94
C LEU A 562 -15.21 -32.00 -14.06
N LEU A 563 -15.55 -31.05 -14.96
CA LEU A 563 -16.37 -31.34 -16.14
C LEU A 563 -15.74 -32.40 -17.06
N LYS A 564 -14.42 -32.41 -17.22
CA LYS A 564 -13.72 -33.43 -18.02
C LYS A 564 -13.67 -34.79 -17.34
N MET A 565 -13.72 -34.82 -16.00
CA MET A 565 -13.76 -36.06 -15.22
C MET A 565 -15.15 -36.70 -15.27
N ASP A 566 -16.21 -35.89 -15.14
CA ASP A 566 -17.60 -36.31 -15.33
C ASP A 566 -18.37 -35.32 -16.22
N PRO A 567 -18.41 -35.57 -17.55
CA PRO A 567 -19.12 -34.71 -18.50
C PRO A 567 -20.63 -34.61 -18.28
N ASN A 568 -21.23 -35.52 -17.52
CA ASN A 568 -22.67 -35.54 -17.28
C ASN A 568 -23.06 -34.79 -16.00
N GLN A 569 -22.09 -34.36 -15.17
CA GLN A 569 -22.37 -33.68 -13.92
C GLN A 569 -22.91 -32.26 -14.18
N PRO A 570 -24.06 -31.87 -13.58
CA PRO A 570 -24.59 -30.50 -13.71
C PRO A 570 -23.63 -29.44 -13.16
N ALA A 571 -23.86 -28.17 -13.49
CA ALA A 571 -22.98 -27.06 -13.11
C ALA A 571 -22.93 -26.84 -11.58
N GLU A 572 -24.08 -26.90 -10.91
CA GLU A 572 -24.19 -26.70 -9.45
C GLU A 572 -23.35 -27.71 -8.63
N PRO A 573 -23.49 -29.05 -8.78
CA PRO A 573 -22.65 -29.99 -8.02
C PRO A 573 -21.16 -29.85 -8.32
N ARG A 574 -20.80 -29.48 -9.56
CA ARG A 574 -19.41 -29.17 -9.92
C ARG A 574 -18.89 -27.95 -9.17
N PHE A 575 -19.70 -26.90 -9.06
CA PHE A 575 -19.34 -25.69 -8.33
C PHE A 575 -19.12 -25.95 -6.84
N PHE A 576 -20.02 -26.69 -6.21
CA PHE A 576 -19.82 -27.11 -4.82
C PHE A 576 -18.56 -27.94 -4.64
N ALA A 577 -18.30 -28.92 -5.52
CA ALA A 577 -17.09 -29.71 -5.45
C ALA A 577 -15.82 -28.86 -5.63
N ALA A 578 -15.83 -27.89 -6.55
CA ALA A 578 -14.73 -26.95 -6.73
C ALA A 578 -14.51 -26.07 -5.48
N TYR A 579 -15.59 -25.52 -4.93
CA TYR A 579 -15.55 -24.70 -3.71
C TYR A 579 -15.04 -25.49 -2.50
N GLU A 580 -15.53 -26.71 -2.29
CA GLU A 580 -15.07 -27.59 -1.21
C GLU A 580 -13.58 -27.91 -1.34
N LEU A 581 -13.13 -28.33 -2.53
CA LEU A 581 -11.71 -28.60 -2.78
C LEU A 581 -10.84 -27.36 -2.53
N LEU A 582 -11.26 -26.19 -3.01
CA LEU A 582 -10.50 -24.95 -2.77
C LEU A 582 -10.56 -24.54 -1.29
N SER A 583 -11.62 -24.86 -0.56
CA SER A 583 -11.75 -24.61 0.87
C SER A 583 -11.01 -25.64 1.75
N GLY A 584 -10.38 -26.67 1.17
CA GLY A 584 -9.70 -27.73 1.93
C GLY A 584 -10.62 -28.86 2.41
N ARG A 585 -11.84 -28.98 1.87
CA ARG A 585 -12.79 -30.07 2.13
C ARG A 585 -12.85 -31.06 0.96
N ILE A 586 -13.07 -32.35 1.24
CA ILE A 586 -13.22 -33.38 0.22
C ILE A 586 -14.69 -33.51 -0.18
N PRO A 587 -15.06 -33.31 -1.45
CA PRO A 587 -16.45 -33.44 -1.89
C PRO A 587 -17.00 -34.86 -1.76
N ALA A 588 -18.31 -34.96 -1.58
CA ALA A 588 -18.99 -36.25 -1.55
C ALA A 588 -18.76 -37.04 -2.86
N GLY A 589 -18.27 -38.28 -2.74
CA GLY A 589 -17.98 -39.16 -3.88
C GLY A 589 -16.63 -38.91 -4.56
N PHE A 590 -15.82 -37.98 -4.05
CA PHE A 590 -14.44 -37.77 -4.49
C PHE A 590 -13.53 -38.82 -3.85
N ASP A 591 -12.69 -39.49 -4.63
CA ASP A 591 -11.68 -40.43 -4.16
C ASP A 591 -10.29 -39.77 -4.17
N PRO A 592 -9.76 -39.29 -3.01
CA PRO A 592 -8.48 -38.61 -2.93
C PRO A 592 -7.33 -39.39 -3.57
N ALA A 593 -7.36 -40.73 -3.46
CA ALA A 593 -6.29 -41.59 -3.94
C ALA A 593 -6.16 -41.60 -5.48
N THR A 594 -7.22 -41.27 -6.22
CA THR A 594 -7.22 -41.31 -7.68
C THR A 594 -7.61 -40.00 -8.34
N ASP A 595 -8.50 -39.22 -7.74
CA ASP A 595 -9.08 -38.04 -8.37
C ASP A 595 -8.13 -36.84 -8.37
N PHE A 596 -7.32 -36.65 -7.33
CA PHE A 596 -6.28 -35.61 -7.35
C PHE A 596 -5.27 -35.81 -8.47
N ALA A 597 -4.85 -37.06 -8.73
CA ALA A 597 -3.97 -37.38 -9.84
C ALA A 597 -4.61 -37.09 -11.20
N LYS A 598 -5.92 -37.36 -11.36
CA LYS A 598 -6.66 -37.02 -12.59
C LYS A 598 -6.74 -35.51 -12.79
N ILE A 599 -7.05 -34.74 -11.75
CA ILE A 599 -7.07 -33.27 -11.80
C ILE A 599 -5.69 -32.76 -12.21
N PHE A 600 -4.63 -33.22 -11.54
CA PHE A 600 -3.25 -32.85 -11.85
C PHE A 600 -2.92 -33.08 -13.33
N ASP A 601 -3.27 -34.26 -13.86
CA ASP A 601 -3.02 -34.58 -15.26
C ASP A 601 -3.81 -33.69 -16.21
N LEU A 602 -5.04 -33.31 -15.88
CA LEU A 602 -5.87 -32.45 -16.71
C LEU A 602 -5.34 -31.01 -16.76
N VAL A 603 -5.01 -30.44 -15.60
CA VAL A 603 -4.60 -29.03 -15.48
C VAL A 603 -3.15 -28.81 -15.91
N THR A 604 -2.30 -29.83 -15.85
CA THR A 604 -0.89 -29.74 -16.24
C THR A 604 -0.59 -30.22 -17.66
N ARG A 605 -1.61 -30.56 -18.45
CA ARG A 605 -1.46 -30.86 -19.88
C ARG A 605 -1.08 -29.59 -20.65
N PRO A 606 -0.01 -29.62 -21.49
CA PRO A 606 0.33 -28.48 -22.35
C PRO A 606 -0.80 -28.15 -23.32
N ARG A 607 -1.21 -26.88 -23.41
CA ARG A 607 -2.15 -26.43 -24.47
C ARG A 607 -1.48 -26.58 -25.86
N SER A 608 -2.21 -26.84 -26.94
CA SER A 608 -1.62 -26.97 -28.28
C SER A 608 -1.08 -25.62 -28.80
N VAL A 609 0.12 -25.62 -29.42
CA VAL A 609 0.83 -24.43 -29.92
C VAL A 609 -0.01 -23.70 -30.98
N ARG A 610 -0.26 -22.39 -30.82
CA ARG A 610 -0.68 -21.54 -31.94
C ARG A 610 0.53 -20.78 -32.47
N THR A 611 0.91 -21.06 -33.72
CA THR A 611 2.01 -20.36 -34.39
C THR A 611 1.54 -18.98 -34.82
N VAL A 612 2.04 -17.92 -34.18
CA VAL A 612 1.85 -16.54 -34.63
C VAL A 612 3.23 -15.97 -34.95
N ARG A 613 3.45 -15.59 -36.21
CA ARG A 613 4.70 -14.93 -36.69
C ARG A 613 6.01 -15.68 -36.37
N GLY A 614 6.03 -17.01 -36.52
CA GLY A 614 7.29 -17.79 -36.51
C GLY A 614 8.01 -17.95 -35.16
N MET A 615 7.49 -17.39 -34.06
CA MET A 615 7.98 -17.67 -32.71
C MET A 615 7.22 -18.85 -32.10
N ARG A 616 7.96 -19.88 -31.67
CA ARG A 616 7.44 -20.92 -30.78
C ARG A 616 7.44 -20.35 -29.37
N GLN A 617 6.27 -20.09 -28.78
CA GLN A 617 6.17 -19.85 -27.34
C GLN A 617 5.99 -21.18 -26.61
N ASN A 618 6.57 -21.29 -25.42
CA ASN A 618 6.38 -22.42 -24.52
C ASN A 618 4.88 -22.62 -24.24
N LEU A 619 4.44 -23.86 -24.26
CA LEU A 619 3.06 -24.23 -24.02
C LEU A 619 2.73 -23.95 -22.55
N SER A 620 1.95 -22.90 -22.29
CA SER A 620 1.38 -22.70 -20.96
C SER A 620 0.48 -23.89 -20.61
N ILE A 621 0.63 -24.39 -19.39
CA ILE A 621 -0.32 -25.33 -18.80
C ILE A 621 -1.56 -24.56 -18.32
N GLN A 622 -2.66 -25.26 -18.03
CA GLN A 622 -3.85 -24.60 -17.47
C GLN A 622 -3.67 -24.25 -15.99
N ALA A 623 -2.91 -25.06 -15.25
CA ALA A 623 -2.65 -24.84 -13.83
C ALA A 623 -2.03 -23.46 -13.57
N ASN A 624 -2.37 -22.89 -12.41
CA ASN A 624 -1.71 -21.73 -11.81
C ASN A 624 -1.16 -22.13 -10.43
N MET A 625 -0.56 -21.18 -9.72
CA MET A 625 0.01 -21.42 -8.38
C MET A 625 -1.07 -21.88 -7.37
N ASN A 626 -2.26 -21.29 -7.42
CA ASN A 626 -3.36 -21.60 -6.50
C ASN A 626 -3.82 -23.06 -6.59
N ILE A 627 -3.73 -23.70 -7.77
CA ILE A 627 -3.96 -25.15 -7.91
C ILE A 627 -2.88 -25.97 -7.18
N ALA A 628 -1.61 -25.54 -7.20
CA ALA A 628 -0.55 -26.20 -6.44
C ALA A 628 -0.77 -26.06 -4.92
N ILE A 629 -1.20 -24.88 -4.48
CA ILE A 629 -1.57 -24.60 -3.08
C ILE A 629 -2.75 -25.49 -2.66
N MET A 630 -3.77 -25.63 -3.51
CA MET A 630 -4.90 -26.54 -3.25
C MET A 630 -4.42 -27.98 -2.99
N PHE A 631 -3.52 -28.53 -3.82
CA PHE A 631 -2.96 -29.87 -3.55
C PHE A 631 -2.26 -29.91 -2.18
N SER A 632 -1.46 -28.89 -1.83
CA SER A 632 -0.80 -28.83 -0.53
C SER A 632 -1.79 -28.79 0.63
N ARG A 633 -2.88 -28.03 0.50
CA ARG A 633 -3.95 -27.90 1.49
C ARG A 633 -4.64 -29.23 1.80
N HIS A 634 -4.67 -30.15 0.84
CA HIS A 634 -5.20 -31.52 1.00
C HIS A 634 -4.16 -32.57 1.41
N GLY A 635 -2.93 -32.16 1.74
CA GLY A 635 -1.84 -33.08 2.09
C GLY A 635 -1.17 -33.76 0.89
N GLU A 636 -1.52 -33.38 -0.33
CA GLU A 636 -0.94 -33.92 -1.57
C GLU A 636 0.38 -33.21 -1.95
N ALA A 637 1.34 -33.21 -1.02
CA ALA A 637 2.61 -32.51 -1.15
C ALA A 637 3.40 -32.92 -2.42
N SER A 638 3.27 -34.18 -2.84
CA SER A 638 3.94 -34.69 -4.04
C SER A 638 3.37 -34.09 -5.33
N LEU A 639 2.04 -33.97 -5.43
CA LEU A 639 1.35 -33.35 -6.57
C LEU A 639 1.56 -31.84 -6.58
N ALA A 640 1.53 -31.20 -5.42
CA ALA A 640 1.83 -29.78 -5.26
C ALA A 640 3.23 -29.44 -5.82
N LEU A 641 4.26 -30.17 -5.37
CA LEU A 641 5.64 -29.99 -5.84
C LEU A 641 5.78 -30.29 -7.35
N ALA A 642 5.12 -31.34 -7.84
CA ALA A 642 5.12 -31.67 -9.27
C ALA A 642 4.46 -30.57 -10.10
N CYS A 643 3.40 -29.94 -9.58
CA CYS A 643 2.67 -28.85 -10.23
C CYS A 643 3.55 -27.60 -10.31
N MET A 644 4.14 -27.18 -9.17
CA MET A 644 5.10 -26.08 -9.13
C MET A 644 6.29 -26.30 -10.06
N THR A 645 6.82 -27.53 -10.11
CA THR A 645 7.93 -27.87 -11.02
C THR A 645 7.54 -27.72 -12.49
N LYS A 646 6.31 -28.11 -12.88
CA LYS A 646 5.81 -27.92 -14.25
C LYS A 646 5.58 -26.44 -14.57
N LEU A 647 5.04 -25.66 -13.62
CA LEU A 647 4.89 -24.21 -13.74
C LEU A 647 6.24 -23.52 -13.94
N ALA A 648 7.22 -23.80 -13.08
CA ALA A 648 8.57 -23.28 -13.17
C ALA A 648 9.22 -23.62 -14.53
N ARG A 649 9.07 -24.85 -15.02
CA ARG A 649 9.54 -25.27 -16.35
C ARG A 649 8.83 -24.56 -17.51
N SER A 650 7.57 -24.17 -17.33
CA SER A 650 6.83 -23.38 -18.31
C SER A 650 7.28 -21.92 -18.35
N GLY A 651 8.08 -21.49 -17.38
CA GLY A 651 8.61 -20.13 -17.25
C GLY A 651 7.84 -19.25 -16.27
N ASP A 652 7.09 -19.83 -15.33
CA ASP A 652 6.42 -19.09 -14.27
C ASP A 652 7.44 -18.62 -13.21
N THR A 653 7.55 -17.30 -13.01
CA THR A 653 8.50 -16.70 -12.05
C THR A 653 8.07 -16.93 -10.61
N ASP A 654 6.76 -16.88 -10.32
CA ASP A 654 6.23 -17.06 -8.97
C ASP A 654 6.47 -18.49 -8.49
N ALA A 655 6.27 -19.47 -9.39
CA ALA A 655 6.62 -20.87 -9.11
C ALA A 655 8.09 -21.07 -8.79
N LEU A 656 8.99 -20.43 -9.55
CA LEU A 656 10.43 -20.49 -9.26
C LEU A 656 10.76 -19.85 -7.91
N PHE A 657 10.17 -18.71 -7.61
CA PHE A 657 10.39 -17.97 -6.38
C PHE A 657 9.90 -18.74 -5.16
N ARG A 658 8.65 -19.23 -5.15
CA ARG A 658 8.11 -20.02 -4.02
C ARG A 658 8.87 -21.32 -3.80
N MET A 659 9.33 -21.99 -4.87
CA MET A 659 10.21 -23.15 -4.73
C MET A 659 11.54 -22.80 -4.07
N ALA A 660 12.08 -21.60 -4.33
CA ALA A 660 13.30 -21.11 -3.68
C ALA A 660 13.05 -20.84 -2.19
N GLU A 661 11.94 -20.20 -1.85
CA GLU A 661 11.52 -19.96 -0.46
C GLU A 661 11.33 -21.27 0.31
N GLN A 662 10.57 -22.22 -0.26
CA GLN A 662 10.38 -23.52 0.36
C GLN A 662 11.71 -24.24 0.61
N ALA A 663 12.65 -24.15 -0.34
CA ALA A 663 13.98 -24.70 -0.15
C ALA A 663 14.76 -23.99 0.96
N LEU A 664 14.66 -22.65 1.05
CA LEU A 664 15.29 -21.84 2.08
C LEU A 664 14.75 -22.19 3.48
N ASP A 665 13.43 -22.25 3.63
CA ASP A 665 12.74 -22.54 4.89
C ASP A 665 12.98 -23.99 5.34
N SER A 666 13.13 -24.91 4.39
CA SER A 666 13.50 -26.30 4.68
C SER A 666 15.00 -26.50 4.98
N GLY A 667 15.79 -25.42 5.06
CA GLY A 667 17.24 -25.49 5.32
C GLY A 667 18.09 -25.98 4.14
N ARG A 668 17.51 -26.12 2.93
CA ARG A 668 18.22 -26.53 1.71
C ARG A 668 18.81 -25.31 1.00
N GLY A 669 19.77 -24.65 1.66
CA GLY A 669 20.36 -23.38 1.19
C GLY A 669 20.93 -23.42 -0.23
N ASN A 670 21.59 -24.51 -0.63
CA ASN A 670 22.16 -24.65 -1.98
C ASN A 670 21.08 -24.71 -3.08
N ASP A 671 20.01 -25.48 -2.85
CA ASP A 671 18.88 -25.57 -3.79
C ASP A 671 18.19 -24.21 -3.91
N ALA A 672 17.96 -23.55 -2.76
CA ALA A 672 17.38 -22.22 -2.69
C ALA A 672 18.22 -21.20 -3.47
N GLN A 673 19.55 -21.23 -3.30
CA GLN A 673 20.46 -20.34 -4.00
C GLN A 673 20.39 -20.53 -5.52
N ILE A 674 20.40 -21.78 -6.01
CA ILE A 674 20.26 -22.06 -7.45
C ILE A 674 18.94 -21.51 -8.00
N LEU A 675 17.86 -21.63 -7.23
CA LEU A 675 16.53 -21.16 -7.64
C LEU A 675 16.43 -19.63 -7.60
N PHE A 676 16.93 -18.96 -6.55
CA PHE A 676 17.00 -17.50 -6.49
C PHE A 676 17.90 -16.92 -7.59
N ASP A 677 19.04 -17.55 -7.88
CA ASP A 677 19.88 -17.21 -9.03
C ASP A 677 19.11 -17.35 -10.34
N ALA A 678 18.30 -18.41 -10.50
CA ALA A 678 17.52 -18.65 -11.71
C ALA A 678 16.41 -17.61 -11.87
N VAL A 679 15.76 -17.20 -10.77
CA VAL A 679 14.84 -16.06 -10.74
C VAL A 679 15.60 -14.84 -11.23
N TYR A 680 16.72 -14.48 -10.59
CA TYR A 680 17.50 -13.28 -10.91
C TYR A 680 18.02 -13.25 -12.36
N ARG A 681 18.58 -14.35 -12.90
CA ARG A 681 19.07 -14.43 -14.29
C ARG A 681 17.98 -14.25 -15.35
N LYS A 682 16.72 -14.54 -15.01
CA LYS A 682 15.60 -14.28 -15.92
C LYS A 682 15.44 -12.78 -16.18
N PHE A 683 15.86 -11.94 -15.24
CA PHE A 683 15.81 -10.47 -15.30
C PHE A 683 16.96 -9.83 -16.05
N GLU A 684 18.13 -10.47 -16.07
CA GLU A 684 19.31 -10.00 -16.82
C GLU A 684 19.08 -10.05 -18.34
N LYS A 685 18.18 -10.92 -18.83
CA LYS A 685 17.93 -11.04 -20.27
C LYS A 685 17.08 -9.85 -20.76
N PRO A 686 17.49 -9.15 -21.85
CA PRO A 686 16.76 -8.02 -22.42
C PRO A 686 15.48 -8.42 -23.19
N VAL A 687 14.86 -9.55 -22.85
CA VAL A 687 13.55 -9.91 -23.40
C VAL A 687 12.50 -8.98 -22.79
N ARG A 688 11.36 -8.80 -23.46
CA ARG A 688 10.15 -8.21 -22.86
C ARG A 688 9.79 -8.98 -21.59
N VAL A 689 10.42 -8.63 -20.47
CA VAL A 689 10.08 -9.13 -19.15
C VAL A 689 8.65 -8.67 -18.88
N GLY A 690 7.87 -9.54 -18.23
CA GLY A 690 6.50 -9.26 -17.84
C GLY A 690 6.43 -8.04 -16.92
N GLY A 691 5.21 -7.66 -16.53
CA GLY A 691 4.92 -6.42 -15.80
C GLY A 691 5.73 -6.21 -14.51
N SER A 692 5.49 -5.08 -13.85
CA SER A 692 6.14 -4.64 -12.60
C SER A 692 6.34 -5.72 -11.52
N GLY A 693 5.47 -6.73 -11.45
CA GLY A 693 5.57 -7.85 -10.51
C GLY A 693 6.82 -8.73 -10.69
N ASP A 694 7.29 -8.92 -11.92
CA ASP A 694 8.50 -9.71 -12.17
C ASP A 694 9.70 -9.02 -11.48
N VAL A 695 9.90 -7.70 -11.66
CA VAL A 695 11.09 -6.98 -11.13
C VAL A 695 11.14 -6.97 -9.60
N ALA A 696 9.97 -6.94 -8.95
CA ALA A 696 9.89 -7.10 -7.50
C ALA A 696 10.42 -8.47 -7.06
N MET A 697 10.13 -9.55 -7.78
CA MET A 697 10.65 -10.89 -7.48
C MET A 697 12.18 -10.95 -7.58
N ALA A 698 12.79 -10.25 -8.54
CA ALA A 698 14.25 -10.18 -8.66
C ALA A 698 14.88 -9.53 -7.42
N ALA A 699 14.32 -8.41 -6.96
CA ALA A 699 14.79 -7.73 -5.77
C ALA A 699 14.55 -8.56 -4.49
N LYS A 700 13.41 -9.26 -4.39
CA LYS A 700 13.16 -10.21 -3.30
C LYS A 700 14.14 -11.40 -3.31
N ALA A 701 14.54 -11.87 -4.49
CA ALA A 701 15.55 -12.93 -4.59
C ALA A 701 16.91 -12.50 -4.01
N LEU A 702 17.29 -11.22 -4.11
CA LEU A 702 18.48 -10.69 -3.41
C LEU A 702 18.35 -10.83 -1.89
N VAL A 703 17.17 -10.56 -1.33
CA VAL A 703 16.89 -10.72 0.11
C VAL A 703 16.93 -12.19 0.52
N GLY A 704 16.40 -13.09 -0.31
CA GLY A 704 16.53 -14.54 -0.11
C GLY A 704 18.00 -14.98 -0.09
N MET A 705 18.82 -14.48 -1.02
CA MET A 705 20.26 -14.74 -1.03
C MET A 705 21.00 -14.13 0.17
N LEU A 706 20.58 -12.96 0.66
CA LEU A 706 21.12 -12.37 1.90
C LEU A 706 20.86 -13.29 3.09
N SER A 707 19.63 -13.83 3.19
CA SER A 707 19.24 -14.78 4.22
C SER A 707 20.11 -16.04 4.18
N ILE A 708 20.42 -16.56 2.98
CA ILE A 708 21.32 -17.69 2.80
C ILE A 708 22.74 -17.35 3.27
N ALA A 709 23.28 -16.21 2.85
CA ALA A 709 24.64 -15.78 3.20
C ALA A 709 24.83 -15.59 4.71
N ARG A 710 23.83 -15.01 5.39
CA ARG A 710 23.83 -14.87 6.85
C ARG A 710 23.77 -16.21 7.57
N ARG A 711 22.90 -17.13 7.12
CA ARG A 711 22.78 -18.48 7.70
C ARG A 711 24.03 -19.33 7.48
N SER A 712 24.74 -19.13 6.37
CA SER A 712 26.01 -19.84 6.09
C SER A 712 27.23 -19.23 6.79
N GLY A 713 27.10 -18.03 7.39
CA GLY A 713 28.21 -17.29 7.99
C GLY A 713 29.14 -16.63 6.97
N ASP A 714 28.71 -16.48 5.72
CA ASP A 714 29.48 -15.79 4.68
C ASP A 714 29.33 -14.27 4.82
N GLN A 715 30.16 -13.71 5.70
CA GLN A 715 30.11 -12.28 6.04
C GLN A 715 30.38 -11.38 4.84
N GLN A 716 31.35 -11.74 4.00
CA GLN A 716 31.69 -10.94 2.81
C GLN A 716 30.50 -10.88 1.86
N ARG A 717 29.88 -12.03 1.56
CA ARG A 717 28.74 -12.07 0.65
C ARG A 717 27.52 -11.36 1.22
N SER A 718 27.29 -11.47 2.53
CA SER A 718 26.24 -10.75 3.23
C SER A 718 26.40 -9.23 3.11
N GLU A 719 27.63 -8.71 3.28
CA GLU A 719 27.92 -7.28 3.15
C GLU A 719 27.74 -6.77 1.70
N GLU A 720 28.19 -7.55 0.71
CA GLU A 720 27.98 -7.26 -0.71
C GLU A 720 26.49 -7.17 -1.07
N LEU A 721 25.71 -8.19 -0.66
CA LEU A 721 24.27 -8.24 -0.91
C LEU A 721 23.53 -7.12 -0.17
N LEU A 722 23.92 -6.82 1.07
CA LEU A 722 23.32 -5.73 1.83
C LEU A 722 23.54 -4.38 1.14
N LYS A 723 24.75 -4.13 0.62
CA LYS A 723 25.06 -2.92 -0.15
C LYS A 723 24.20 -2.84 -1.42
N GLU A 724 24.07 -3.96 -2.15
CA GLU A 724 23.24 -4.01 -3.35
C GLU A 724 21.76 -3.77 -3.03
N ILE A 725 21.21 -4.43 -2.00
CA ILE A 725 19.82 -4.25 -1.56
C ILE A 725 19.55 -2.79 -1.17
N ARG A 726 20.46 -2.14 -0.42
CA ARG A 726 20.32 -0.72 -0.07
C ARG A 726 20.28 0.18 -1.30
N LEU A 727 21.11 -0.09 -2.31
CA LEU A 727 21.07 0.64 -3.58
C LEU A 727 19.77 0.36 -4.34
N VAL A 728 19.30 -0.89 -4.37
CA VAL A 728 18.00 -1.25 -4.99
C VAL A 728 16.84 -0.52 -4.32
N LEU A 729 16.88 -0.34 -3.00
CA LEU A 729 15.87 0.40 -2.23
C LEU A 729 15.88 1.92 -2.52
N CYS A 730 16.86 2.45 -3.24
CA CYS A 730 16.80 3.80 -3.81
C CYS A 730 15.94 3.90 -5.07
N SER A 731 15.37 2.79 -5.58
CA SER A 731 14.58 2.79 -6.82
C SER A 731 13.52 3.88 -6.85
N PRO A 732 13.31 4.63 -7.93
CA PRO A 732 12.23 5.62 -7.94
C PRO A 732 10.83 4.96 -7.93
N SER A 733 10.71 3.64 -8.10
CA SER A 733 9.44 2.94 -7.97
C SER A 733 9.07 2.68 -6.51
N SER A 734 8.13 3.47 -5.97
CA SER A 734 7.60 3.26 -4.62
C SER A 734 6.97 1.88 -4.42
N ASN A 735 6.29 1.34 -5.44
CA ASN A 735 5.68 0.01 -5.38
C ASN A 735 6.74 -1.09 -5.24
N LEU A 736 7.86 -0.96 -5.96
CA LEU A 736 8.98 -1.87 -5.82
C LEU A 736 9.60 -1.76 -4.41
N ARG A 737 9.86 -0.53 -3.94
CA ARG A 737 10.40 -0.34 -2.58
C ARG A 737 9.49 -0.95 -1.52
N HIS A 738 8.18 -0.71 -1.60
CA HIS A 738 7.19 -1.26 -0.68
C HIS A 738 7.17 -2.79 -0.72
N ALA A 739 7.20 -3.40 -1.91
CA ALA A 739 7.22 -4.85 -2.06
C ALA A 739 8.50 -5.50 -1.48
N VAL A 740 9.65 -4.84 -1.60
CA VAL A 740 10.92 -5.31 -1.04
C VAL A 740 10.97 -5.08 0.48
N ALA A 741 10.51 -3.93 0.97
CA ALA A 741 10.45 -3.61 2.40
C ALA A 741 9.52 -4.57 3.16
N SER A 742 8.34 -4.87 2.60
CA SER A 742 7.43 -5.87 3.15
C SER A 742 8.11 -7.25 3.22
N TYR A 743 8.82 -7.63 2.17
CA TYR A 743 9.51 -8.91 2.15
C TYR A 743 10.68 -8.98 3.13
N LEU A 744 11.40 -7.87 3.35
CA LEU A 744 12.41 -7.76 4.40
C LEU A 744 11.75 -8.01 5.78
N ALA A 745 10.60 -7.41 6.04
CA ALA A 745 9.86 -7.65 7.29
C ALA A 745 9.45 -9.13 7.43
N ASP A 746 8.95 -9.75 6.37
CA ASP A 746 8.59 -11.18 6.35
C ASP A 746 9.79 -12.11 6.63
N ARG A 747 11.02 -11.65 6.32
CA ARG A 747 12.28 -12.36 6.57
C ARG A 747 12.98 -11.94 7.86
N ASP A 748 12.26 -11.27 8.76
CA ASP A 748 12.76 -10.82 10.07
C ASP A 748 13.92 -9.80 9.97
N GLU A 749 14.04 -9.14 8.81
CA GLU A 749 14.99 -8.04 8.58
C GLU A 749 14.35 -6.69 8.94
N ILE A 750 13.83 -6.60 10.17
CA ILE A 750 12.96 -5.49 10.63
C ILE A 750 13.65 -4.14 10.51
N ASP A 751 14.91 -4.01 10.93
CA ASP A 751 15.65 -2.75 10.85
C ASP A 751 15.80 -2.24 9.41
N LEU A 752 16.06 -3.16 8.45
CA LEU A 752 16.18 -2.80 7.03
C LEU A 752 14.82 -2.46 6.42
N ALA A 753 13.76 -3.14 6.84
CA ALA A 753 12.39 -2.81 6.44
C ALA A 753 12.01 -1.40 6.94
N LEU A 754 12.30 -1.07 8.19
CA LEU A 754 12.04 0.26 8.76
C LEU A 754 12.92 1.34 8.11
N GLU A 755 14.20 1.06 7.83
CA GLU A 755 15.08 1.94 7.03
C GLU A 755 14.47 2.23 5.66
N ALA A 756 13.94 1.21 4.98
CA ALA A 756 13.29 1.35 3.68
C ALA A 756 12.00 2.17 3.76
N TYR A 757 11.11 1.88 4.73
CA TYR A 757 9.87 2.63 4.90
C TYR A 757 10.10 4.09 5.28
N GLY A 758 11.05 4.38 6.18
CA GLY A 758 11.44 5.75 6.52
C GLY A 758 11.89 6.57 5.31
N ARG A 759 12.43 5.92 4.27
CA ARG A 759 12.77 6.58 3.00
C ARG A 759 11.56 6.81 2.09
N ILE A 760 10.57 5.93 2.11
CA ILE A 760 9.36 6.02 1.26
C ILE A 760 8.37 7.05 1.80
N LEU A 761 8.17 7.09 3.13
CA LEU A 761 7.10 7.86 3.78
C LEU A 761 7.13 9.35 3.44
N PRO A 762 8.26 10.08 3.52
CA PRO A 762 8.32 11.48 3.09
C PRO A 762 8.01 11.66 1.60
N VAL A 763 8.38 10.72 0.73
CA VAL A 763 8.10 10.85 -0.71
C VAL A 763 6.59 10.78 -0.96
N LYS A 764 5.90 9.84 -0.29
CA LYS A 764 4.44 9.70 -0.37
C LYS A 764 3.70 10.85 0.30
N ALA A 765 4.22 11.36 1.40
CA ALA A 765 3.65 12.52 2.09
C ALA A 765 3.80 13.84 1.32
N PHE A 766 4.55 13.89 0.22
CA PHE A 766 4.61 15.05 -0.68
C PHE A 766 4.09 14.73 -2.10
N GLY A 767 3.54 13.51 -2.31
CA GLY A 767 2.92 13.12 -3.58
C GLY A 767 1.57 13.82 -3.83
N SER A 768 1.03 13.63 -5.03
CA SER A 768 -0.35 14.04 -5.35
C SER A 768 -1.33 13.46 -4.32
N ASN A 769 -2.46 14.14 -4.08
CA ASN A 769 -3.50 13.79 -3.09
C ASN A 769 -4.23 12.45 -3.30
N ASP A 770 -3.58 11.47 -3.92
CA ASP A 770 -4.02 10.08 -3.88
C ASP A 770 -3.76 9.53 -2.46
N SER A 771 -4.73 9.78 -1.58
CA SER A 771 -4.68 9.45 -0.16
C SER A 771 -4.40 7.97 0.11
N VAL A 772 -4.76 7.09 -0.83
CA VAL A 772 -4.60 5.64 -0.74
C VAL A 772 -3.12 5.24 -0.75
N ASP A 773 -2.29 5.99 -1.45
CA ASP A 773 -0.86 5.69 -1.60
C ASP A 773 -0.10 5.87 -0.28
N LEU A 774 -0.28 7.01 0.40
CA LEU A 774 0.35 7.24 1.71
C LEU A 774 -0.21 6.29 2.77
N TYR A 775 -1.53 6.04 2.74
CA TYR A 775 -2.19 5.08 3.63
C TYR A 775 -1.61 3.68 3.50
N SER A 776 -1.48 3.15 2.27
CA SER A 776 -1.01 1.78 2.02
C SER A 776 0.40 1.54 2.57
N VAL A 777 1.30 2.51 2.41
CA VAL A 777 2.68 2.43 2.93
C VAL A 777 2.71 2.62 4.45
N SER A 778 2.01 3.63 4.97
CA SER A 778 2.00 3.96 6.40
C SER A 778 1.40 2.85 7.24
N ARG A 779 0.38 2.16 6.73
CA ARG A 779 -0.20 0.97 7.36
C ARG A 779 0.85 -0.12 7.62
N VAL A 780 1.56 -0.53 6.58
CA VAL A 780 2.54 -1.62 6.71
C VAL A 780 3.74 -1.19 7.56
N PHE A 781 4.18 0.06 7.40
CA PHE A 781 5.19 0.65 8.27
C PHE A 781 4.75 0.59 9.74
N ALA A 782 3.56 1.06 10.07
CA ALA A 782 3.09 1.13 11.45
C ALA A 782 2.96 -0.27 12.07
N LEU A 783 2.47 -1.27 11.33
CA LEU A 783 2.44 -2.67 11.78
C LEU A 783 3.84 -3.26 12.02
N THR A 784 4.83 -2.84 11.23
CA THR A 784 6.24 -3.26 11.37
C THR A 784 6.91 -2.54 12.55
N ALA A 785 6.63 -1.25 12.71
CA ALA A 785 7.26 -0.37 13.71
C ALA A 785 6.64 -0.49 15.10
N ARG A 786 5.37 -0.93 15.25
CA ARG A 786 4.64 -0.86 16.52
C ARG A 786 5.37 -1.44 17.74
N HIS A 787 6.19 -2.46 17.55
CA HIS A 787 6.92 -3.12 18.64
C HIS A 787 8.24 -2.44 18.99
N THR A 788 8.85 -1.71 18.04
CA THR A 788 10.14 -1.04 18.21
C THR A 788 9.97 0.46 18.49
N ASP A 789 9.06 1.10 17.75
CA ASP A 789 8.74 2.52 17.82
C ASP A 789 7.22 2.77 17.61
N PRO A 790 6.39 2.50 18.64
CA PRO A 790 4.94 2.75 18.60
C PRO A 790 4.58 4.23 18.36
N GLU A 791 5.45 5.17 18.76
CA GLU A 791 5.23 6.60 18.55
C GLU A 791 5.35 6.95 17.05
N ALA A 792 6.39 6.47 16.37
CA ALA A 792 6.50 6.67 14.92
C ALA A 792 5.38 5.96 14.16
N ALA A 793 4.96 4.76 14.61
CA ALA A 793 3.83 4.04 14.05
C ALA A 793 2.54 4.87 14.13
N ALA A 794 2.21 5.41 15.31
CA ALA A 794 1.06 6.28 15.51
C ALA A 794 1.15 7.54 14.64
N ARG A 795 2.28 8.25 14.69
CA ARG A 795 2.47 9.52 13.97
C ARG A 795 2.28 9.39 12.47
N TRP A 796 2.94 8.44 11.82
CA TRP A 796 2.85 8.30 10.36
C TRP A 796 1.49 7.77 9.90
N PHE A 797 0.86 6.90 10.70
CA PHE A 797 -0.48 6.42 10.38
C PHE A 797 -1.54 7.50 10.56
N ASP A 798 -1.43 8.32 11.60
CA ASP A 798 -2.29 9.50 11.82
C ASP A 798 -2.23 10.48 10.64
N LEU A 799 -1.02 10.84 10.20
CA LEU A 799 -0.81 11.68 9.02
C LEU A 799 -1.48 11.10 7.77
N ALA A 800 -1.43 9.79 7.58
CA ALA A 800 -2.06 9.13 6.44
C ALA A 800 -3.59 9.16 6.52
N ILE A 801 -4.18 8.94 7.69
CA ILE A 801 -5.62 9.01 7.91
C ILE A 801 -6.14 10.42 7.65
N LEU A 802 -5.47 11.44 8.17
CA LEU A 802 -5.87 12.84 7.99
C LEU A 802 -5.91 13.26 6.51
N ARG A 803 -4.96 12.76 5.72
CA ARG A 803 -4.94 12.99 4.27
C ARG A 803 -5.96 12.15 3.50
N SER A 804 -6.55 11.14 4.15
CA SER A 804 -7.57 10.27 3.57
C SER A 804 -8.99 10.73 3.85
N ILE A 805 -9.20 11.75 4.70
CA ILE A 805 -10.53 12.23 5.08
C ILE A 805 -11.33 12.73 3.85
N GLU A 806 -10.69 13.39 2.90
CA GLU A 806 -11.40 13.89 1.71
C GLU A 806 -11.69 12.80 0.67
N SER A 807 -11.11 11.61 0.80
CA SER A 807 -11.34 10.50 -0.12
C SER A 807 -12.67 9.79 0.14
N ASP A 808 -13.31 9.35 -0.94
CA ASP A 808 -14.48 8.46 -0.92
C ASP A 808 -14.08 6.98 -1.16
N ASP A 809 -12.77 6.69 -1.25
CA ASP A 809 -12.21 5.33 -1.37
C ASP A 809 -12.26 4.56 -0.05
N PHE A 810 -12.66 5.20 1.05
CA PHE A 810 -12.75 4.58 2.37
C PHE A 810 -14.21 4.38 2.77
N ARG A 811 -14.47 3.27 3.44
CA ARG A 811 -15.79 3.01 4.01
C ARG A 811 -16.09 3.99 5.15
N PRO A 812 -17.37 4.30 5.41
CA PRO A 812 -17.73 5.21 6.49
C PRO A 812 -17.13 4.85 7.86
N SER A 813 -17.10 3.56 8.22
CA SER A 813 -16.53 3.11 9.49
C SER A 813 -15.01 3.13 9.57
N ALA A 814 -14.31 3.27 8.43
CA ALA A 814 -12.86 3.47 8.43
C ALA A 814 -12.47 4.74 9.21
N PHE A 815 -13.31 5.77 9.15
CA PHE A 815 -13.11 7.03 9.87
C PHE A 815 -13.36 6.93 11.38
N ALA A 816 -13.85 5.79 11.89
CA ALA A 816 -13.85 5.50 13.33
C ALA A 816 -12.71 4.53 13.68
N THR A 817 -12.63 3.43 12.93
CA THR A 817 -11.76 2.29 13.24
C THR A 817 -10.26 2.57 13.00
N LEU A 818 -9.89 3.34 11.97
CA LEU A 818 -8.49 3.65 11.70
C LEU A 818 -7.88 4.56 12.78
N PRO A 819 -8.53 5.67 13.20
CA PRO A 819 -8.07 6.48 14.33
C PRO A 819 -7.92 5.70 15.64
N MET A 820 -8.77 4.70 15.92
CA MET A 820 -8.62 3.86 17.11
C MET A 820 -7.25 3.16 17.15
N TYR A 821 -6.67 2.76 16.02
CA TYR A 821 -5.31 2.20 16.00
C TYR A 821 -4.23 3.23 16.34
N VAL A 822 -4.39 4.48 15.89
CA VAL A 822 -3.50 5.59 16.28
C VAL A 822 -3.50 5.78 17.79
N HIS A 823 -4.69 5.83 18.40
CA HIS A 823 -4.84 5.99 19.85
C HIS A 823 -4.32 4.77 20.62
N ARG A 824 -4.50 3.55 20.11
CA ARG A 824 -3.92 2.32 20.72
C ARG A 824 -2.40 2.34 20.72
N TRP A 825 -1.76 2.68 19.61
CA TRP A 825 -0.30 2.74 19.55
C TRP A 825 0.26 3.91 20.38
N SER A 826 -0.47 5.02 20.43
CA SER A 826 -0.13 6.14 21.32
C SER A 826 -0.25 5.76 22.80
N LEU A 827 -1.28 4.97 23.16
CA LEU A 827 -1.43 4.42 24.50
C LEU A 827 -0.30 3.44 24.83
N GLU A 828 0.09 2.57 23.90
CA GLU A 828 1.25 1.67 24.09
C GLU A 828 2.55 2.45 24.33
N ALA A 829 2.78 3.54 23.59
CA ALA A 829 3.92 4.43 23.81
C ALA A 829 3.86 5.08 25.21
N ALA A 830 2.70 5.62 25.60
CA ALA A 830 2.52 6.24 26.92
C ALA A 830 2.71 5.23 28.07
N VAL A 831 2.22 3.99 27.92
CA VAL A 831 2.42 2.90 28.88
C VAL A 831 3.89 2.52 29.00
N ARG A 832 4.60 2.39 27.87
CA ARG A 832 6.05 2.12 27.83
C ARG A 832 6.83 3.23 28.56
N ASP A 833 6.44 4.48 28.35
CA ASP A 833 7.15 5.66 28.86
C ASP A 833 6.70 6.03 30.29
N GLY A 834 5.70 5.34 30.85
CA GLY A 834 5.15 5.60 32.17
C GLY A 834 4.34 6.90 32.29
N ASP A 835 3.90 7.47 31.16
CA ASP A 835 3.13 8.71 31.11
C ASP A 835 1.64 8.43 31.36
N VAL A 836 1.26 8.46 32.64
CA VAL A 836 -0.12 8.22 33.08
C VAL A 836 -1.11 9.24 32.50
N SER A 837 -0.69 10.50 32.32
CA SER A 837 -1.56 11.56 31.81
C SER A 837 -1.88 11.32 30.33
N GLN A 838 -0.87 11.02 29.52
CA GLN A 838 -1.09 10.64 28.12
C GLN A 838 -1.89 9.34 28.01
N ALA A 839 -1.57 8.33 28.82
CA ALA A 839 -2.32 7.08 28.83
C ALA A 839 -3.81 7.32 29.13
N GLN A 840 -4.13 8.17 30.12
CA GLN A 840 -5.51 8.54 30.43
C GLN A 840 -6.20 9.24 29.25
N ASN A 841 -5.54 10.19 28.60
CA ASN A 841 -6.11 10.89 27.44
C ASN A 841 -6.43 9.92 26.30
N GLN A 842 -5.50 9.00 25.98
CA GLN A 842 -5.73 8.01 24.91
C GLN A 842 -6.86 7.02 25.27
N VAL A 843 -6.98 6.62 26.53
CA VAL A 843 -8.09 5.79 27.02
C VAL A 843 -9.43 6.51 26.83
N GLU A 844 -9.53 7.78 27.22
CA GLU A 844 -10.78 8.52 27.05
C GLU A 844 -11.15 8.67 25.57
N ARG A 845 -10.17 8.95 24.69
CA ARG A 845 -10.39 8.97 23.24
C ARG A 845 -10.92 7.64 22.72
N LEU A 846 -10.30 6.52 23.07
CA LEU A 846 -10.76 5.19 22.65
C LEU A 846 -12.20 4.91 23.09
N LEU A 847 -12.56 5.26 24.32
CA LEU A 847 -13.92 5.05 24.84
C LEU A 847 -14.96 6.00 24.22
N GLN A 848 -14.55 7.17 23.69
CA GLN A 848 -15.43 8.04 22.89
C GLN A 848 -15.81 7.38 21.56
N PHE A 849 -14.85 6.73 20.88
CA PHE A 849 -15.12 5.93 19.68
C PHE A 849 -16.00 4.72 20.00
N ASN A 850 -15.58 3.90 20.96
CA ASN A 850 -16.30 2.69 21.34
C ASN A 850 -16.23 2.48 22.86
N ALA A 851 -17.37 2.70 23.53
CA ALA A 851 -17.48 2.51 24.97
C ALA A 851 -17.31 1.05 25.42
N MET A 852 -17.38 0.09 24.50
CA MET A 852 -17.15 -1.33 24.71
C MET A 852 -15.89 -1.82 23.98
N ASP A 853 -14.84 -1.00 23.84
CA ASP A 853 -13.61 -1.40 23.13
C ASP A 853 -12.96 -2.64 23.78
N VAL A 854 -13.20 -3.80 23.15
CA VAL A 854 -12.72 -5.11 23.58
C VAL A 854 -11.19 -5.20 23.49
N ASP A 855 -10.56 -4.68 22.43
CA ASP A 855 -9.10 -4.77 22.27
C ASP A 855 -8.37 -3.95 23.33
N LEU A 856 -8.88 -2.75 23.65
CA LEU A 856 -8.39 -1.95 24.77
C LEU A 856 -8.46 -2.76 26.07
N ALA A 857 -9.62 -3.34 26.36
CA ALA A 857 -9.91 -4.02 27.62
C ALA A 857 -9.14 -5.34 27.80
N GLU A 858 -9.03 -6.12 26.72
CA GLU A 858 -8.35 -7.41 26.68
C GLU A 858 -6.82 -7.25 26.75
N ARG A 859 -6.26 -6.40 25.89
CA ARG A 859 -4.83 -6.43 25.58
C ARG A 859 -4.03 -5.34 26.27
N LEU A 860 -4.60 -4.15 26.43
CA LEU A 860 -3.86 -2.98 26.92
C LEU A 860 -4.01 -2.77 28.43
N LEU A 861 -5.16 -3.11 29.03
CA LEU A 861 -5.31 -3.00 30.49
C LEU A 861 -4.32 -3.87 31.28
N PRO A 862 -4.02 -5.13 30.90
CA PRO A 862 -2.97 -5.91 31.56
C PRO A 862 -1.60 -5.22 31.50
N LYS A 863 -1.20 -4.71 30.33
CA LYS A 863 0.07 -3.96 30.15
C LYS A 863 0.12 -2.69 30.99
N MET A 864 -1.01 -1.98 31.12
CA MET A 864 -1.11 -0.82 31.99
C MET A 864 -0.86 -1.19 33.46
N ARG A 865 -1.38 -2.33 33.94
CA ARG A 865 -1.10 -2.82 35.30
C ARG A 865 0.37 -3.22 35.47
N GLU A 866 0.97 -3.88 34.50
CA GLU A 866 2.40 -4.18 34.50
C GLU A 866 3.25 -2.90 34.60
N ALA A 867 2.79 -1.82 33.97
CA ALA A 867 3.38 -0.48 34.07
C ALA A 867 2.94 0.32 35.31
N SER A 868 2.35 -0.32 36.33
CA SER A 868 1.90 0.31 37.59
C SER A 868 0.80 1.37 37.43
N MET A 869 -0.05 1.25 36.40
CA MET A 869 -1.21 2.11 36.14
C MET A 869 -2.53 1.44 36.58
N ASP A 870 -2.51 0.70 37.70
CA ASP A 870 -3.61 -0.15 38.18
C ASP A 870 -4.94 0.58 38.31
N GLU A 871 -4.94 1.77 38.93
CA GLU A 871 -6.18 2.54 39.14
C GLU A 871 -6.85 2.95 37.83
N LEU A 872 -6.05 3.35 36.83
CA LEU A 872 -6.58 3.72 35.53
C LEU A 872 -7.12 2.48 34.83
N ALA A 873 -6.38 1.37 34.85
CA ALA A 873 -6.80 0.11 34.24
C ALA A 873 -8.12 -0.43 34.85
N ASP A 874 -8.24 -0.41 36.17
CA ASP A 874 -9.42 -0.94 36.88
C ASP A 874 -10.67 -0.06 36.69
N ARG A 875 -10.50 1.27 36.65
CA ARG A 875 -11.60 2.19 36.30
C ARG A 875 -12.08 1.97 34.86
N THR A 876 -11.15 1.82 33.92
CA THR A 876 -11.45 1.57 32.50
C THR A 876 -12.16 0.23 32.32
N PHE A 877 -11.64 -0.85 32.94
CA PHE A 877 -12.27 -2.16 32.93
C PHE A 877 -13.73 -2.11 33.41
N SER A 878 -13.97 -1.42 34.53
CA SER A 878 -15.32 -1.29 35.10
C SER A 878 -16.29 -0.62 34.13
N ARG A 879 -15.87 0.49 33.50
CA ARG A 879 -16.69 1.20 32.49
C ARG A 879 -17.05 0.32 31.29
N VAL A 880 -16.06 -0.39 30.73
CA VAL A 880 -16.27 -1.29 29.59
C VAL A 880 -17.23 -2.42 29.96
N MET A 881 -17.03 -3.06 31.11
CA MET A 881 -17.88 -4.18 31.54
C MET A 881 -19.30 -3.74 31.93
N ASP A 882 -19.47 -2.57 32.53
CA ASP A 882 -20.79 -2.03 32.85
C ASP A 882 -21.57 -1.74 31.57
N ARG A 883 -20.95 -1.07 30.60
CA ARG A 883 -21.56 -0.82 29.29
C ARG A 883 -21.87 -2.11 28.53
N GLY A 884 -20.96 -3.07 28.57
CA GLY A 884 -21.15 -4.40 27.99
C GLY A 884 -22.33 -5.17 28.61
N THR A 885 -22.50 -5.05 29.92
CA THR A 885 -23.62 -5.69 30.63
C THR A 885 -24.96 -5.08 30.22
N GLU A 886 -25.02 -3.75 30.06
CA GLU A 886 -26.21 -3.06 29.54
C GLU A 886 -26.53 -3.51 28.11
N TYR A 887 -25.52 -3.58 27.24
CA TYR A 887 -25.66 -4.03 25.86
C TYR A 887 -26.24 -5.45 25.77
N VAL A 888 -25.65 -6.42 26.48
CA VAL A 888 -26.09 -7.82 26.41
C VAL A 888 -27.50 -8.00 27.01
N ALA A 889 -27.92 -7.13 27.92
CA ALA A 889 -29.30 -7.14 28.42
C ALA A 889 -30.32 -6.81 27.32
N GLU A 890 -29.97 -5.96 26.36
CA GLU A 890 -30.79 -5.60 25.20
C GLU A 890 -30.61 -6.59 24.04
N PHE A 891 -29.36 -6.95 23.74
CA PHE A 891 -28.96 -7.79 22.60
C PHE A 891 -28.48 -9.18 23.02
N SER A 892 -29.30 -9.88 23.81
CA SER A 892 -28.94 -11.19 24.41
C SER A 892 -28.63 -12.32 23.40
N ARG A 893 -28.91 -12.11 22.11
CA ARG A 893 -28.62 -13.05 21.02
C ARG A 893 -27.24 -12.86 20.37
N ASP A 894 -26.54 -11.78 20.71
CA ASP A 894 -25.20 -11.52 20.21
C ASP A 894 -24.17 -12.39 20.97
N ALA A 895 -23.97 -13.61 20.46
CA ALA A 895 -23.07 -14.59 21.05
C ALA A 895 -21.61 -14.14 21.03
N MET A 896 -21.20 -13.45 19.96
CA MET A 896 -19.84 -12.93 19.82
C MET A 896 -19.54 -11.89 20.90
N THR A 897 -20.40 -10.89 21.11
CA THR A 897 -20.20 -9.88 22.15
C THR A 897 -20.27 -10.48 23.55
N CYS A 898 -21.17 -11.44 23.80
CA CYS A 898 -21.19 -12.20 25.06
C CYS A 898 -19.85 -12.88 25.33
N ASN A 899 -19.31 -13.60 24.34
CA ASN A 899 -18.02 -14.26 24.45
C ASN A 899 -16.87 -13.27 24.67
N ASN A 900 -16.82 -12.19 23.87
CA ASN A 900 -15.76 -11.19 23.95
C ASN A 900 -15.72 -10.50 25.32
N LEU A 901 -16.87 -10.13 25.88
CA LEU A 901 -16.94 -9.54 27.22
C LEU A 901 -16.56 -10.55 28.33
N ALA A 902 -16.94 -11.82 28.15
CA ALA A 902 -16.53 -12.88 29.06
C ALA A 902 -15.00 -13.08 29.05
N TRP A 903 -14.39 -13.04 27.86
CA TRP A 903 -12.95 -13.11 27.67
C TRP A 903 -12.23 -11.89 28.27
N VAL A 904 -12.74 -10.68 28.07
CA VAL A 904 -12.22 -9.45 28.71
C VAL A 904 -12.18 -9.60 30.23
N ALA A 905 -13.25 -10.13 30.83
CA ALA A 905 -13.31 -10.39 32.27
C ALA A 905 -12.28 -11.45 32.71
N ALA A 906 -12.08 -12.51 31.91
CA ALA A 906 -11.09 -13.55 32.17
C ALA A 906 -9.64 -13.00 32.11
N MET A 907 -9.29 -12.24 31.06
CA MET A 907 -7.95 -11.66 30.88
C MET A 907 -7.57 -10.66 31.97
N ASN A 908 -8.55 -10.08 32.63
CA ASN A 908 -8.34 -9.17 33.74
C ASN A 908 -8.43 -9.86 35.12
N ASP A 909 -8.80 -11.15 35.19
CA ASP A 909 -9.11 -11.88 36.44
C ASP A 909 -10.06 -11.10 37.36
N ARG A 910 -11.17 -10.62 36.79
CA ARG A 910 -12.18 -9.79 37.46
C ARG A 910 -13.58 -10.16 36.98
N ARG A 911 -14.59 -9.94 37.83
CA ARG A 911 -16.02 -10.20 37.54
C ARG A 911 -16.28 -11.59 36.94
N LEU A 912 -15.58 -12.62 37.42
CA LEU A 912 -15.66 -13.99 36.88
C LEU A 912 -17.06 -14.61 36.93
N ASP A 913 -17.92 -14.16 37.85
CA ASP A 913 -19.32 -14.60 37.88
C ASP A 913 -20.14 -14.03 36.71
N ASP A 914 -19.86 -12.79 36.30
CA ASP A 914 -20.46 -12.22 35.08
C ASP A 914 -19.89 -12.89 33.84
N ALA A 915 -18.57 -13.11 33.81
CA ALA A 915 -17.89 -13.82 32.74
C ALA A 915 -18.52 -15.20 32.49
N LEU A 916 -18.77 -15.97 33.55
CA LEU A 916 -19.41 -17.28 33.44
C LEU A 916 -20.80 -17.18 32.81
N ARG A 917 -21.65 -16.26 33.30
CA ARG A 917 -23.01 -16.09 32.76
C ARG A 917 -23.00 -15.73 31.27
N LEU A 918 -22.10 -14.84 30.88
CA LEU A 918 -21.94 -14.39 29.49
C LEU A 918 -21.44 -15.53 28.59
N SER A 919 -20.39 -16.23 29.01
CA SER A 919 -19.80 -17.34 28.25
C SER A 919 -20.78 -18.52 28.11
N GLU A 920 -21.49 -18.89 29.18
CA GLU A 920 -22.57 -19.88 29.09
C GLU A 920 -23.67 -19.45 28.11
N SER A 921 -23.96 -18.15 28.01
CA SER A 921 -24.91 -17.63 27.02
C SER A 921 -24.40 -17.79 25.60
N ALA A 922 -23.14 -17.43 25.35
CA ALA A 922 -22.49 -17.62 24.05
C ALA A 922 -22.52 -19.09 23.60
N VAL A 923 -22.11 -20.01 24.47
CA VAL A 923 -22.11 -21.46 24.19
C VAL A 923 -23.53 -22.01 23.99
N ARG A 924 -24.54 -21.50 24.70
CA ARG A 924 -25.94 -21.92 24.46
C ARG A 924 -26.44 -21.50 23.08
N MET A 925 -25.98 -20.38 22.55
CA MET A 925 -26.38 -19.87 21.24
C MET A 925 -25.62 -20.56 20.11
N GLU A 926 -24.33 -20.78 20.30
CA GLU A 926 -23.45 -21.44 19.33
C GLU A 926 -22.68 -22.60 20.00
N PRO A 927 -23.34 -23.75 20.23
CA PRO A 927 -22.75 -24.87 20.97
C PRO A 927 -21.59 -25.54 20.25
N ASP A 928 -21.55 -25.44 18.92
CA ASP A 928 -20.52 -26.06 18.08
C ASP A 928 -19.24 -25.21 18.04
N SER A 929 -19.29 -23.95 18.48
CA SER A 929 -18.13 -23.04 18.49
C SER A 929 -17.08 -23.53 19.51
N ALA A 930 -15.97 -24.07 19.03
CA ALA A 930 -14.84 -24.46 19.87
C ALA A 930 -14.23 -23.24 20.58
N ILE A 931 -14.25 -22.06 19.95
CA ILE A 931 -13.74 -20.80 20.52
C ILE A 931 -14.56 -20.37 21.73
N PHE A 932 -15.90 -20.47 21.67
CA PHE A 932 -16.74 -20.05 22.80
C PHE A 932 -16.65 -21.04 23.97
N ARG A 933 -16.49 -22.33 23.64
CA ARG A 933 -16.27 -23.38 24.63
C ARG A 933 -14.90 -23.26 25.31
N ASP A 934 -13.86 -22.88 24.58
CA ASP A 934 -12.52 -22.56 25.10
C ASP A 934 -12.60 -21.40 26.13
N THR A 935 -13.23 -20.28 25.77
CA THR A 935 -13.47 -19.18 26.74
C THR A 935 -14.18 -19.66 28.01
N LEU A 936 -15.19 -20.53 27.87
CA LEU A 936 -15.89 -21.11 29.02
C LEU A 936 -14.96 -21.97 29.88
N ALA A 937 -14.10 -22.78 29.26
CA ALA A 937 -13.11 -23.59 29.96
C ALA A 937 -12.11 -22.73 30.74
N GLU A 938 -11.61 -21.64 30.15
CA GLU A 938 -10.70 -20.70 30.83
C GLU A 938 -11.37 -20.07 32.06
N ILE A 939 -12.62 -19.61 31.93
CA ILE A 939 -13.35 -19.01 33.06
C ILE A 939 -13.58 -20.03 34.18
N LEU A 940 -13.95 -21.27 33.84
CA LEU A 940 -14.12 -22.34 34.82
C LEU A 940 -12.81 -22.66 35.53
N PHE A 941 -11.69 -22.68 34.80
CA PHE A 941 -10.36 -22.86 35.37
C PHE A 941 -9.99 -21.75 36.34
N LEU A 942 -10.19 -20.48 35.97
CA LEU A 942 -9.95 -19.30 36.84
C LEU A 942 -10.81 -19.32 38.11
N ARG A 943 -12.05 -19.86 38.02
CA ARG A 943 -12.93 -20.07 39.19
C ARG A 943 -12.58 -21.31 40.01
N GLY A 944 -11.61 -22.11 39.58
CA GLY A 944 -11.11 -23.30 40.28
C GLY A 944 -11.80 -24.62 39.91
N ASP A 945 -12.71 -24.64 38.93
CA ASP A 945 -13.37 -25.86 38.44
C ASP A 945 -12.54 -26.52 37.32
N LYS A 946 -11.37 -27.02 37.70
CA LYS A 946 -10.40 -27.59 36.75
C LYS A 946 -10.92 -28.82 36.01
N GLN A 947 -11.79 -29.62 36.63
CA GLN A 947 -12.31 -30.85 36.02
C GLN A 947 -13.27 -30.53 34.88
N ALA A 948 -14.17 -29.56 35.08
CA ALA A 948 -15.07 -29.13 34.03
C ALA A 948 -14.32 -28.44 32.88
N ALA A 949 -13.36 -27.55 33.20
CA ALA A 949 -12.52 -26.89 32.22
C ALA A 949 -11.78 -27.91 31.32
N LEU A 950 -11.10 -28.88 31.92
CA LEU A 950 -10.35 -29.90 31.19
C LEU A 950 -11.25 -30.77 30.29
N ALA A 951 -12.46 -31.10 30.74
CA ALA A 951 -13.40 -31.90 29.96
C ALA A 951 -13.89 -31.14 28.71
N ILE A 952 -14.14 -29.83 28.83
CA ILE A 952 -14.54 -28.97 27.71
C ILE A 952 -13.38 -28.87 26.71
N GLU A 953 -12.18 -28.58 27.19
CA GLU A 953 -10.99 -28.36 26.35
C GLU A 953 -10.60 -29.62 25.56
N GLN A 954 -10.72 -30.79 26.18
CA GLN A 954 -10.58 -32.08 25.49
C GLN A 954 -11.61 -32.28 24.39
N GLY A 955 -12.85 -31.82 24.60
CA GLY A 955 -13.89 -31.80 23.57
C GLY A 955 -13.54 -30.87 22.41
N CYS A 956 -13.11 -29.64 22.71
CA CYS A 956 -12.65 -28.67 21.71
C CYS A 956 -11.51 -29.24 20.85
N LEU A 957 -10.54 -29.93 21.47
CA LEU A 957 -9.43 -30.54 20.75
C LEU A 957 -9.87 -31.67 19.81
N LEU A 958 -10.93 -32.41 20.15
CA LEU A 958 -11.48 -33.44 19.25
C LEU A 958 -12.14 -32.81 18.02
N ASP A 959 -12.78 -31.66 18.19
CA ASP A 959 -13.46 -30.94 17.11
C ASP A 959 -12.48 -30.18 16.22
N ASP A 960 -11.40 -29.61 16.80
CA ASP A 960 -10.32 -28.96 16.07
C ASP A 960 -8.92 -29.42 16.53
N PRO A 961 -8.45 -30.61 16.07
CA PRO A 961 -7.16 -31.17 16.47
C PRO A 961 -5.94 -30.33 16.06
N GLY A 962 -6.12 -29.42 15.10
CA GLY A 962 -5.06 -28.58 14.53
C GLY A 962 -4.71 -27.37 15.39
N GLN A 963 -5.52 -27.03 16.39
CA GLN A 963 -5.25 -25.90 17.27
C GLN A 963 -4.26 -26.27 18.37
N TRP A 964 -2.99 -25.94 18.15
CA TRP A 964 -1.91 -26.16 19.11
C TRP A 964 -2.21 -25.55 20.50
N HIS A 965 -2.85 -24.37 20.53
CA HIS A 965 -3.24 -23.70 21.77
C HIS A 965 -4.06 -24.59 22.72
N LEU A 966 -4.98 -25.41 22.19
CA LEU A 966 -5.81 -26.31 23.01
C LEU A 966 -4.95 -27.38 23.71
N HIS A 967 -3.84 -27.80 23.10
CA HIS A 967 -2.89 -28.72 23.74
C HIS A 967 -2.19 -28.05 24.94
N GLU A 968 -1.78 -26.79 24.79
CA GLU A 968 -1.14 -26.00 25.84
C GLU A 968 -2.11 -25.73 27.01
N GLN A 969 -3.37 -25.42 26.70
CA GLN A 969 -4.42 -25.24 27.68
C GLN A 969 -4.68 -26.52 28.49
N ILE A 970 -4.83 -27.67 27.83
CA ILE A 970 -4.99 -28.97 28.50
C ILE A 970 -3.82 -29.25 29.44
N GLU A 971 -2.58 -28.99 29.00
CA GLU A 971 -1.41 -29.15 29.86
C GLU A 971 -1.49 -28.21 31.08
N ARG A 972 -1.84 -26.95 30.88
CA ARG A 972 -2.01 -25.95 31.96
C ARG A 972 -3.10 -26.35 32.94
N PHE A 973 -4.26 -26.80 32.47
CA PHE A 973 -5.41 -27.18 33.32
C PHE A 973 -5.20 -28.49 34.08
N SER A 974 -4.31 -29.35 33.59
CA SER A 974 -3.94 -30.62 34.24
C SER A 974 -3.00 -30.48 35.44
N LYS A 975 -2.31 -29.34 35.55
CA LYS A 975 -1.43 -28.98 36.69
C LYS A 975 -2.27 -28.34 37.80
#